data_AF-A0A0D2Q720-F1
#
_entry.id   AF-A0A0D2Q720-F1
#
_cell.length_a   1.000
_cell.length_b   1.000
_cell.length_c   1.000
_cell.angle_alpha   90.00
_cell.angle_beta   90.00
_cell.angle_gamma   90.00
#
_symmetry.space_group_name_H-M   'P 1'
#
loop_
_entity.id
_entity.type
_entity.pdbx_description
1 polymer ?
#
loop_
_entity_poly.entity_id
_entity_poly.type
_entity_poly.pdbx_seq_one_letter_code
_entity_poly.pdbx_strand_id
1 'polypeptide(L)'
;MFYSIFRTSLLHGRRAMAASQSFKFSNIKISTSLRFISISSNGHSFTVSYLINKCGFSTELASRASSYVHFETPEKPDSLFVFLENHGFSRTQILNLIKKRPRLLVCDTEKTLLPKIEYLHSLGFSRPELAKILSSYPTLLMHSLKNQIIPNFNLLRNLFHSDDKAIKAIKRFTPILVYDLESYLYPNMNVLRVIGVPESNILVLLNRQPRSLLYNPVRLKEIVEEAERMGFDPSTKMFLSVVIALKSMTKSTLEKKFDVYRRWGWSDQEIHEALRRHPLCMTVSEDKVMAIMDFLVKKMGYSSTLIAKQPSILRKSFRKNIIPRALFARELLSQGLVNDLKLSVLFDTSEKVFIRMFVDRFVNKAPELLKLYKEKLKISEKKQTLEPVPAVSFSSPILWGKFLILSLGSHKRGCSNGHSFTVSYLINKCGFSTELASRASSYVHFETPEKPDSLFAFLENHGLLVCDTEKTLLPKIEYLHSLGFSRPKLAKILSSYPSLLMRSLKNQIIPNFNLLRNLFHSDDKAIKVIKRYTPILVYDLESYLYPNMNVLRGIGVPESNILVLLNRQPRSLLYNPVRLKEIVEEAERMGFDPSTKMFLSVVIALKSMTKSTLEKKFDVYRRWGWSDQEIHEAFRRHPLCMTVSEDKVMAIMDFLVKKLGYSSTLIAKQPSILWKSFRKNIVPRALFARELLSQGLVNDLKLSVLFDTSEKVFIRITSFLHGRQAMACPQSFNLSMIKKSTTLRFFSKTSNQNSFTVSYLMNKCGFTPEFASFASKYVHFETPERPDSLFAFLENHGFSKTQILNLIKRRPRLLIYDTEKTLLPKLEFFYSIGFSRPELTKILTSYPAVLICSLKKQIIPSFNLLRNLFQSDDKAIKTIKRYGAIFVYEFERNLIPNMNVLRGIGVPESNILMLLNHQPRPLLYDQVRLKEIVEEVKRMGFDSSTKKFIDVVIALSSMSKSTLEKKFDVYRRWGWSDQEIHEAFRRYPMCMAVSEDKIMAVMDFLVNKMGYSSTLVAKQSSILRQSLEKRIVPRALFARELLSQGLVTDFKLSVLFHTSEKVFVDRFVNKAPDLLKLYKENLNASEKKRS
;
A
#
# COMPACT_ATOMS: atom_id res chain seq x y z
N MET A 1 -14.82 -66.03 -21.61
CA MET A 1 -13.49 -66.64 -21.89
C MET A 1 -12.46 -65.54 -21.59
N PHE A 2 -11.38 -65.71 -20.82
CA PHE A 2 -10.35 -66.78 -20.78
C PHE A 2 -9.60 -66.89 -22.14
N TYR A 3 -8.28 -67.02 -22.24
CA TYR A 3 -7.15 -66.93 -21.28
C TYR A 3 -5.88 -66.64 -22.14
N SER A 4 -4.95 -65.76 -21.76
CA SER A 4 -3.68 -66.04 -21.04
C SER A 4 -2.53 -66.73 -21.82
N ILE A 5 -1.28 -66.30 -21.53
CA ILE A 5 -0.05 -67.13 -21.37
C ILE A 5 0.79 -67.56 -22.62
N PHE A 6 2.04 -67.02 -22.69
CA PHE A 6 3.34 -67.65 -23.10
C PHE A 6 3.53 -68.15 -24.57
N ARG A 7 4.75 -68.37 -25.14
CA ARG A 7 6.15 -67.93 -24.87
C ARG A 7 7.01 -67.99 -26.17
N THR A 8 8.02 -67.11 -26.26
CA THR A 8 9.34 -67.19 -26.97
C THR A 8 9.75 -68.37 -27.88
N SER A 9 10.37 -68.08 -29.04
CA SER A 9 11.58 -68.78 -29.58
C SER A 9 12.26 -68.13 -30.82
N LEU A 10 13.62 -68.01 -30.79
CA LEU A 10 14.64 -68.04 -31.88
C LEU A 10 14.54 -67.13 -33.16
N LEU A 11 15.54 -67.08 -34.08
CA LEU A 11 16.94 -66.61 -34.00
C LEU A 11 17.60 -66.45 -35.42
N HIS A 12 18.64 -65.60 -35.56
CA HIS A 12 19.68 -65.52 -36.63
C HIS A 12 19.37 -65.12 -38.10
N GLY A 13 20.37 -64.49 -38.77
CA GLY A 13 20.41 -64.15 -40.23
C GLY A 13 21.19 -62.85 -40.58
N ARG A 14 21.98 -62.77 -41.68
CA ARG A 14 22.83 -61.60 -42.05
C ARG A 14 23.25 -61.52 -43.54
N ARG A 15 23.64 -60.29 -44.00
CA ARG A 15 24.26 -59.86 -45.30
C ARG A 15 23.28 -59.58 -46.48
N ALA A 16 23.61 -58.88 -47.58
CA ALA A 16 24.36 -57.62 -47.93
C ALA A 16 24.37 -57.50 -49.50
N MET A 17 24.71 -56.43 -50.24
CA MET A 17 25.22 -55.05 -50.02
C MET A 17 24.83 -54.13 -51.24
N ALA A 18 25.47 -52.95 -51.41
CA ALA A 18 25.38 -52.00 -52.57
C ALA A 18 24.01 -51.30 -52.81
N ALA A 19 23.84 -50.13 -53.48
CA ALA A 19 24.66 -48.93 -53.80
C ALA A 19 23.72 -47.88 -54.50
N SER A 20 23.97 -46.57 -54.65
CA SER A 20 24.79 -45.58 -53.92
C SER A 20 24.43 -44.12 -54.36
N GLN A 21 24.43 -43.14 -53.42
CA GLN A 21 24.29 -41.66 -53.61
C GLN A 21 22.90 -41.14 -54.08
N SER A 22 22.40 -39.93 -53.75
CA SER A 22 22.62 -38.92 -52.68
C SER A 22 21.34 -38.01 -52.65
N PHE A 23 20.90 -37.28 -51.61
CA PHE A 23 21.57 -36.45 -50.60
C PHE A 23 20.79 -36.39 -49.25
N LYS A 24 21.52 -36.41 -48.12
CA LYS A 24 21.17 -35.88 -46.78
C LYS A 24 19.70 -35.85 -46.30
N PHE A 25 19.20 -37.00 -45.82
CA PHE A 25 18.35 -37.00 -44.62
C PHE A 25 19.24 -37.08 -43.37
N SER A 26 18.94 -36.32 -42.31
CA SER A 26 19.63 -36.40 -41.01
C SER A 26 18.64 -36.57 -39.85
N ASN A 27 17.96 -37.72 -39.85
CA ASN A 27 17.03 -38.23 -38.85
C ASN A 27 17.21 -39.76 -38.85
N ILE A 28 17.37 -40.51 -37.76
CA ILE A 28 17.34 -40.25 -36.31
C ILE A 28 18.33 -41.24 -35.64
N LYS A 29 19.03 -40.85 -34.56
CA LYS A 29 19.15 -41.75 -33.39
C LYS A 29 19.53 -41.04 -32.08
N ILE A 30 18.62 -41.23 -31.12
CA ILE A 30 18.76 -41.21 -29.66
C ILE A 30 20.15 -40.78 -29.15
N SER A 31 20.23 -39.54 -28.65
CA SER A 31 21.19 -39.14 -27.62
C SER A 31 20.43 -38.64 -26.40
N THR A 32 20.87 -39.08 -25.22
CA THR A 32 20.28 -38.71 -23.93
C THR A 32 20.65 -37.27 -23.54
N SER A 33 19.96 -36.29 -24.12
CA SER A 33 19.94 -34.91 -23.58
C SER A 33 18.96 -34.82 -22.41
N LEU A 34 19.48 -35.25 -21.26
CA LEU A 34 19.31 -34.62 -19.94
C LEU A 34 18.43 -33.37 -19.94
N ARG A 35 17.45 -33.33 -19.03
CA ARG A 35 17.00 -32.04 -18.49
C ARG A 35 18.16 -31.41 -17.73
N PHE A 36 18.98 -30.65 -18.44
CA PHE A 36 19.81 -29.63 -17.83
C PHE A 36 18.89 -28.58 -17.18
N ILE A 37 18.54 -28.85 -15.93
CA ILE A 37 18.52 -27.78 -14.94
C ILE A 37 19.88 -27.09 -15.12
N SER A 38 19.89 -25.77 -15.30
CA SER A 38 21.12 -24.97 -15.35
C SER A 38 21.73 -24.85 -13.95
N ILE A 39 22.11 -26.01 -13.41
CA ILE A 39 22.99 -26.16 -12.26
C ILE A 39 24.34 -25.58 -12.69
N SER A 40 24.54 -24.29 -12.39
CA SER A 40 25.88 -23.79 -12.09
C SER A 40 26.50 -24.74 -11.06
N SER A 41 27.78 -25.09 -11.22
CA SER A 41 28.55 -26.17 -10.56
C SER A 41 28.29 -26.49 -9.07
N ASN A 42 27.66 -25.59 -8.32
CA ASN A 42 27.39 -25.67 -6.90
C ASN A 42 25.96 -26.16 -6.54
N GLY A 43 25.18 -26.69 -7.50
CA GLY A 43 23.90 -27.36 -7.21
C GLY A 43 22.65 -26.46 -7.11
N HIS A 44 22.71 -25.20 -7.53
CA HIS A 44 21.63 -24.22 -7.33
C HIS A 44 20.86 -23.85 -8.60
N SER A 45 19.59 -23.41 -8.43
CA SER A 45 18.76 -22.86 -9.51
C SER A 45 19.25 -21.49 -9.98
N PHE A 46 19.04 -21.15 -11.26
CA PHE A 46 19.48 -19.89 -11.88
C PHE A 46 19.20 -18.63 -11.04
N THR A 47 17.99 -18.48 -10.49
CA THR A 47 17.63 -17.33 -9.63
C THR A 47 18.57 -17.18 -8.43
N VAL A 48 18.93 -18.29 -7.78
CA VAL A 48 19.81 -18.30 -6.60
C VAL A 48 21.25 -17.93 -7.02
N SER A 49 21.76 -18.54 -8.08
CA SER A 49 23.11 -18.25 -8.59
C SER A 49 23.24 -16.80 -9.07
N TYR A 50 22.20 -16.22 -9.69
CA TYR A 50 22.16 -14.79 -10.03
C TYR A 50 22.16 -13.90 -8.78
N LEU A 51 21.36 -14.24 -7.75
CA LEU A 51 21.30 -13.49 -6.50
C LEU A 51 22.64 -13.49 -5.74
N ILE A 52 23.38 -14.60 -5.75
CA ILE A 52 24.75 -14.67 -5.23
C ILE A 52 25.66 -13.78 -6.10
N ASN A 53 25.81 -14.13 -7.38
CA ASN A 53 26.90 -13.62 -8.23
C ASN A 53 26.70 -12.17 -8.69
N LYS A 54 25.47 -11.76 -9.05
CA LYS A 54 25.15 -10.41 -9.55
C LYS A 54 24.61 -9.45 -8.48
N CYS A 55 24.06 -9.99 -7.38
CA CYS A 55 23.46 -9.19 -6.30
C CYS A 55 24.21 -9.26 -4.95
N GLY A 56 25.26 -10.08 -4.82
CA GLY A 56 26.10 -10.15 -3.62
C GLY A 56 25.34 -10.62 -2.38
N PHE A 57 24.38 -11.56 -2.53
CA PHE A 57 23.73 -12.25 -1.43
C PHE A 57 24.62 -13.41 -0.95
N SER A 58 24.54 -13.80 0.33
CA SER A 58 24.99 -15.14 0.72
C SER A 58 24.08 -16.19 0.11
N THR A 59 24.58 -17.42 -0.06
CA THR A 59 23.86 -18.56 -0.66
C THR A 59 22.45 -18.73 -0.10
N GLU A 60 22.26 -18.58 1.21
CA GLU A 60 20.97 -18.79 1.87
C GLU A 60 20.08 -17.54 1.91
N LEU A 61 20.66 -16.34 1.89
CA LEU A 61 19.85 -15.15 1.60
C LEU A 61 19.34 -15.21 0.15
N ALA A 62 20.11 -15.78 -0.78
CA ALA A 62 19.68 -16.04 -2.15
C ALA A 62 18.58 -17.12 -2.23
N SER A 63 18.74 -18.27 -1.56
CA SER A 63 17.70 -19.31 -1.46
C SER A 63 16.42 -18.83 -0.77
N ARG A 64 16.53 -18.00 0.27
CA ARG A 64 15.36 -17.36 0.90
C ARG A 64 14.75 -16.31 -0.02
N ALA A 65 15.54 -15.52 -0.74
CA ALA A 65 15.04 -14.54 -1.68
C ALA A 65 14.32 -15.19 -2.89
N SER A 66 14.81 -16.33 -3.39
CA SER A 66 14.17 -17.07 -4.49
C SER A 66 12.81 -17.68 -4.09
N SER A 67 12.53 -17.87 -2.81
CA SER A 67 11.15 -18.17 -2.35
C SER A 67 10.15 -17.01 -2.58
N TYR A 68 10.65 -15.79 -2.84
CA TYR A 68 9.84 -14.60 -3.13
C TYR A 68 9.93 -14.12 -4.60
N VAL A 69 10.91 -14.60 -5.37
CA VAL A 69 11.12 -14.28 -6.80
C VAL A 69 11.62 -15.50 -7.57
N HIS A 70 11.12 -15.71 -8.78
CA HIS A 70 11.62 -16.77 -9.68
C HIS A 70 11.82 -16.19 -11.07
N PHE A 71 12.96 -16.46 -11.67
CA PHE A 71 13.32 -16.12 -13.06
C PHE A 71 14.40 -17.08 -13.55
N GLU A 72 14.29 -17.50 -14.81
CA GLU A 72 15.19 -18.49 -15.43
C GLU A 72 16.23 -17.85 -16.35
N THR A 73 16.06 -16.56 -16.65
CA THR A 73 16.94 -15.73 -17.47
C THR A 73 17.36 -14.45 -16.72
N PRO A 74 18.48 -13.81 -17.09
CA PRO A 74 18.95 -12.58 -16.43
C PRO A 74 18.25 -11.32 -16.96
N GLU A 75 17.53 -11.37 -18.10
CA GLU A 75 17.08 -10.18 -18.83
C GLU A 75 16.27 -9.22 -17.96
N LYS A 76 15.30 -9.74 -17.19
CA LYS A 76 14.40 -8.93 -16.38
C LYS A 76 15.07 -8.36 -15.11
N PRO A 77 15.86 -9.14 -14.35
CA PRO A 77 16.78 -8.62 -13.34
C PRO A 77 17.75 -7.54 -13.85
N ASP A 78 18.48 -7.78 -14.94
CA ASP A 78 19.46 -6.82 -15.47
C ASP A 78 18.77 -5.58 -16.07
N SER A 79 17.57 -5.72 -16.66
CA SER A 79 16.72 -4.60 -17.06
C SER A 79 16.33 -3.70 -15.87
N LEU A 80 16.07 -4.26 -14.69
CA LEU A 80 15.86 -3.46 -13.47
C LEU A 80 17.12 -2.68 -13.07
N PHE A 81 18.31 -3.30 -13.17
CA PHE A 81 19.56 -2.61 -12.86
C PHE A 81 19.78 -1.44 -13.82
N VAL A 82 19.75 -1.66 -15.13
CA VAL A 82 19.89 -0.62 -16.16
C VAL A 82 18.83 0.48 -15.98
N PHE A 83 17.58 0.11 -15.71
CA PHE A 83 16.51 1.06 -15.43
C PHE A 83 16.83 1.94 -14.21
N LEU A 84 17.28 1.38 -13.09
CA LEU A 84 17.60 2.17 -11.88
C LEU A 84 18.89 2.97 -12.03
N GLU A 85 19.90 2.46 -12.74
CA GLU A 85 21.14 3.14 -13.08
C GLU A 85 20.83 4.39 -13.95
N ASN A 86 19.98 4.25 -14.98
CA ASN A 86 19.47 5.36 -15.80
C ASN A 86 18.63 6.39 -15.00
N HIS A 87 18.04 5.99 -13.87
CA HIS A 87 17.32 6.90 -12.96
C HIS A 87 18.20 7.43 -11.81
N GLY A 88 19.52 7.31 -11.91
CA GLY A 88 20.49 7.94 -11.00
C GLY A 88 20.75 7.18 -9.69
N PHE A 89 20.46 5.88 -9.64
CA PHE A 89 20.82 5.03 -8.51
C PHE A 89 22.23 4.43 -8.70
N SER A 90 23.04 4.44 -7.64
CA SER A 90 24.37 3.81 -7.68
C SER A 90 24.32 2.29 -7.50
N ARG A 91 25.40 1.62 -7.94
CA ARG A 91 25.70 0.19 -7.70
C ARG A 91 25.22 -0.30 -6.32
N THR A 92 25.76 0.34 -5.28
CA THR A 92 25.50 -0.01 -3.87
C THR A 92 24.08 0.31 -3.41
N GLN A 93 23.44 1.36 -3.94
CA GLN A 93 22.06 1.71 -3.62
C GLN A 93 21.06 0.68 -4.16
N ILE A 94 21.26 0.20 -5.40
CA ILE A 94 20.39 -0.80 -6.03
C ILE A 94 20.52 -2.14 -5.30
N LEU A 95 21.76 -2.56 -5.00
CA LEU A 95 22.03 -3.79 -4.24
C LEU A 95 21.37 -3.75 -2.85
N ASN A 96 21.45 -2.62 -2.13
CA ASN A 96 20.78 -2.45 -0.84
C ASN A 96 19.24 -2.46 -0.95
N LEU A 97 18.69 -1.93 -2.04
CA LEU A 97 17.26 -1.92 -2.34
C LEU A 97 16.75 -3.34 -2.66
N ILE A 98 17.50 -4.12 -3.44
CA ILE A 98 17.18 -5.53 -3.75
C ILE A 98 17.32 -6.40 -2.49
N LYS A 99 18.38 -6.24 -1.68
CA LYS A 99 18.57 -6.96 -0.41
C LYS A 99 17.40 -6.78 0.57
N LYS A 100 16.84 -5.56 0.65
CA LYS A 100 15.64 -5.27 1.46
C LYS A 100 14.32 -5.73 0.81
N ARG A 101 14.23 -5.76 -0.52
CA ARG A 101 13.01 -6.10 -1.28
C ARG A 101 13.33 -6.89 -2.57
N PRO A 102 13.63 -8.21 -2.48
CA PRO A 102 13.98 -9.02 -3.66
C PRO A 102 12.90 -9.04 -4.75
N ARG A 103 11.62 -8.88 -4.36
CA ARG A 103 10.45 -8.79 -5.27
C ARG A 103 10.53 -7.70 -6.35
N LEU A 104 11.45 -6.75 -6.23
CA LEU A 104 11.71 -5.78 -7.29
C LEU A 104 12.30 -6.44 -8.55
N LEU A 105 13.09 -7.52 -8.44
CA LEU A 105 13.70 -8.25 -9.56
C LEU A 105 12.69 -8.86 -10.57
N VAL A 106 11.43 -9.02 -10.17
CA VAL A 106 10.34 -9.54 -11.02
C VAL A 106 9.24 -8.52 -11.30
N CYS A 107 9.40 -7.28 -10.81
CA CYS A 107 8.41 -6.23 -11.06
C CYS A 107 8.46 -5.75 -12.52
N ASP A 108 7.45 -4.98 -12.92
CA ASP A 108 7.37 -4.33 -14.22
C ASP A 108 7.85 -2.89 -14.02
N THR A 109 9.06 -2.56 -14.47
CA THR A 109 9.71 -1.26 -14.25
C THR A 109 8.82 -0.12 -14.74
N GLU A 110 8.41 -0.19 -16.00
CA GLU A 110 7.57 0.79 -16.70
C GLU A 110 6.19 0.98 -16.05
N LYS A 111 5.52 -0.11 -15.64
CA LYS A 111 4.16 -0.02 -15.09
C LYS A 111 4.12 0.18 -13.57
N THR A 112 5.20 -0.12 -12.84
CA THR A 112 5.18 -0.13 -11.36
C THR A 112 6.22 0.73 -10.66
N LEU A 113 7.40 0.98 -11.25
CA LEU A 113 8.45 1.82 -10.65
C LEU A 113 8.50 3.20 -11.29
N LEU A 114 8.56 3.28 -12.62
CA LEU A 114 8.61 4.54 -13.37
C LEU A 114 7.51 5.53 -12.94
N PRO A 115 6.22 5.15 -12.77
CA PRO A 115 5.19 6.11 -12.38
C PRO A 115 5.38 6.66 -10.96
N LYS A 116 6.06 5.92 -10.07
CA LYS A 116 6.40 6.38 -8.72
C LYS A 116 7.62 7.30 -8.74
N ILE A 117 8.63 6.94 -9.52
CA ILE A 117 9.88 7.69 -9.66
C ILE A 117 9.61 9.03 -10.37
N GLU A 118 8.85 9.04 -11.47
CA GLU A 118 8.43 10.28 -12.15
C GLU A 118 7.49 11.12 -11.30
N TYR A 119 6.57 10.51 -10.55
CA TYR A 119 5.73 11.30 -9.64
C TYR A 119 6.58 12.02 -8.59
N LEU A 120 7.45 11.30 -7.87
CA LEU A 120 8.30 11.93 -6.85
C LEU A 120 9.30 12.93 -7.47
N HIS A 121 9.76 12.71 -8.70
CA HIS A 121 10.58 13.68 -9.44
C HIS A 121 9.79 14.96 -9.79
N SER A 122 8.54 14.82 -10.26
CA SER A 122 7.62 15.94 -10.55
C SER A 122 7.23 16.76 -9.31
N LEU A 123 7.48 16.22 -8.11
CA LEU A 123 7.37 16.93 -6.83
C LEU A 123 8.66 17.67 -6.43
N GLY A 124 9.69 17.76 -7.29
CA GLY A 124 10.91 18.52 -7.00
C GLY A 124 11.96 17.77 -6.16
N PHE A 125 11.90 16.44 -6.09
CA PHE A 125 13.02 15.64 -5.59
C PHE A 125 13.98 15.30 -6.73
N SER A 126 15.27 15.60 -6.59
CA SER A 126 16.25 15.27 -7.64
C SER A 126 16.52 13.76 -7.71
N ARG A 127 16.98 13.24 -8.86
CA ARG A 127 17.30 11.81 -9.04
C ARG A 127 18.20 11.23 -7.93
N PRO A 128 19.31 11.89 -7.50
CA PRO A 128 20.14 11.40 -6.40
C PRO A 128 19.43 11.43 -5.03
N GLU A 129 18.54 12.40 -4.78
CA GLU A 129 17.72 12.41 -3.55
C GLU A 129 16.73 11.25 -3.54
N LEU A 130 16.08 10.97 -4.67
CA LEU A 130 15.20 9.81 -4.83
C LEU A 130 15.96 8.50 -4.61
N ALA A 131 17.14 8.35 -5.19
CA ALA A 131 17.96 7.15 -5.01
C ALA A 131 18.38 6.94 -3.55
N LYS A 132 18.77 8.01 -2.84
CA LYS A 132 19.07 7.99 -1.40
C LYS A 132 17.84 7.64 -0.55
N ILE A 133 16.70 8.26 -0.83
CA ILE A 133 15.43 8.04 -0.11
C ILE A 133 14.93 6.61 -0.33
N LEU A 134 14.85 6.15 -1.57
CA LEU A 134 14.28 4.86 -1.95
C LEU A 134 15.19 3.68 -1.57
N SER A 135 16.52 3.82 -1.58
CA SER A 135 17.42 2.80 -1.02
C SER A 135 17.41 2.74 0.51
N SER A 136 17.17 3.87 1.20
CA SER A 136 16.96 3.88 2.65
C SER A 136 15.65 3.17 3.05
N TYR A 137 14.54 3.48 2.38
CA TYR A 137 13.19 2.94 2.66
C TYR A 137 12.51 2.36 1.40
N PRO A 138 12.94 1.19 0.87
CA PRO A 138 12.40 0.62 -0.36
C PRO A 138 10.94 0.18 -0.28
N THR A 139 10.37 0.09 0.93
CA THR A 139 8.96 -0.25 1.16
C THR A 139 8.03 0.72 0.40
N LEU A 140 8.39 2.00 0.25
CA LEU A 140 7.60 2.99 -0.50
C LEU A 140 7.24 2.52 -1.93
N LEU A 141 8.12 1.75 -2.58
CA LEU A 141 7.89 1.21 -3.93
C LEU A 141 6.81 0.11 -3.98
N MET A 142 6.42 -0.46 -2.84
CA MET A 142 5.40 -1.52 -2.73
C MET A 142 3.97 -0.98 -2.56
N HIS A 143 3.80 0.31 -2.20
CA HIS A 143 2.49 0.90 -1.94
C HIS A 143 1.83 1.49 -3.20
N SER A 144 0.51 1.69 -3.15
CA SER A 144 -0.24 2.25 -4.28
C SER A 144 0.08 3.73 -4.45
N LEU A 145 0.55 4.10 -5.65
CA LEU A 145 0.77 5.49 -6.03
C LEU A 145 -0.52 6.31 -5.93
N LYS A 146 -1.61 5.80 -6.52
CA LYS A 146 -2.90 6.52 -6.62
C LYS A 146 -3.69 6.53 -5.31
N ASN A 147 -3.62 5.45 -4.53
CA ASN A 147 -4.50 5.26 -3.37
C ASN A 147 -3.82 5.59 -2.03
N GLN A 148 -2.52 5.93 -2.02
CA GLN A 148 -1.80 6.18 -0.78
C GLN A 148 -0.73 7.27 -0.92
N ILE A 149 0.21 7.14 -1.86
CA ILE A 149 1.34 8.08 -1.98
C ILE A 149 0.85 9.48 -2.42
N ILE A 150 0.00 9.55 -3.46
CA ILE A 150 -0.58 10.82 -3.94
C ILE A 150 -1.52 11.45 -2.88
N PRO A 151 -2.48 10.73 -2.27
CA PRO A 151 -3.28 11.25 -1.17
C PRO A 151 -2.45 11.80 -0.01
N ASN A 152 -1.50 11.03 0.52
CA ASN A 152 -0.68 11.45 1.65
C ASN A 152 0.23 12.65 1.34
N PHE A 153 0.73 12.77 0.10
CA PHE A 153 1.42 13.99 -0.32
C PHE A 153 0.46 15.20 -0.35
N ASN A 154 -0.72 15.04 -0.95
CA ASN A 154 -1.70 16.12 -1.06
C ASN A 154 -2.22 16.57 0.32
N LEU A 155 -2.42 15.66 1.26
CA LEU A 155 -2.78 15.99 2.65
C LEU A 155 -1.69 16.84 3.32
N LEU A 156 -0.42 16.44 3.23
CA LEU A 156 0.70 17.23 3.76
C LEU A 156 0.82 18.59 3.08
N ARG A 157 0.67 18.66 1.76
CA ARG A 157 0.68 19.93 1.02
C ARG A 157 -0.43 20.86 1.51
N ASN A 158 -1.65 20.34 1.63
CA ASN A 158 -2.81 21.11 2.08
C ASN A 158 -2.60 21.64 3.51
N LEU A 159 -2.10 20.81 4.43
CA LEU A 159 -1.80 21.22 5.82
C LEU A 159 -0.70 22.30 5.89
N PHE A 160 0.32 22.25 5.04
CA PHE A 160 1.41 23.23 5.06
C PHE A 160 1.20 24.48 4.21
N HIS A 161 0.19 24.46 3.32
CA HIS A 161 0.00 25.41 2.22
C HIS A 161 1.29 25.64 1.39
N SER A 162 2.10 24.59 1.21
CA SER A 162 3.43 24.70 0.58
C SER A 162 4.02 23.32 0.24
N ASP A 163 4.34 23.10 -1.04
CA ASP A 163 5.10 21.92 -1.49
C ASP A 163 6.44 21.85 -0.79
N ASP A 164 7.15 22.97 -0.72
CA ASP A 164 8.47 23.09 -0.13
C ASP A 164 8.51 22.59 1.32
N LYS A 165 7.50 22.96 2.12
CA LYS A 165 7.32 22.45 3.49
C LYS A 165 6.96 20.96 3.49
N ALA A 166 6.06 20.48 2.63
CA ALA A 166 5.70 19.06 2.53
C ALA A 166 6.90 18.19 2.16
N ILE A 167 7.67 18.60 1.16
CA ILE A 167 8.93 17.98 0.71
C ILE A 167 9.94 17.96 1.86
N LYS A 168 10.12 19.06 2.59
CA LYS A 168 11.01 19.14 3.77
C LYS A 168 10.58 18.19 4.89
N ALA A 169 9.27 17.98 5.10
CA ALA A 169 8.74 17.00 6.06
C ALA A 169 8.99 15.55 5.59
N ILE A 170 8.75 15.25 4.31
CA ILE A 170 8.98 13.92 3.71
C ILE A 170 10.47 13.57 3.72
N LYS A 171 11.37 14.51 3.37
CA LYS A 171 12.83 14.34 3.45
C LYS A 171 13.32 14.05 4.88
N ARG A 172 12.57 14.44 5.92
CA ARG A 172 12.82 14.12 7.33
C ARG A 172 12.23 12.77 7.78
N PHE A 173 11.10 12.35 7.21
CA PHE A 173 10.44 11.09 7.57
C PHE A 173 9.65 10.49 6.40
N THR A 174 10.35 9.92 5.43
CA THR A 174 9.79 9.27 4.22
C THR A 174 8.58 8.37 4.45
N PRO A 175 8.51 7.55 5.54
CA PRO A 175 7.36 6.67 5.76
C PRO A 175 6.01 7.38 5.85
N ILE A 176 5.96 8.71 6.09
CA ILE A 176 4.70 9.46 6.16
C ILE A 176 3.82 9.30 4.90
N LEU A 177 4.44 9.08 3.72
CA LEU A 177 3.72 8.83 2.47
C LEU A 177 2.97 7.48 2.44
N VAL A 178 3.25 6.57 3.38
CA VAL A 178 2.61 5.24 3.49
C VAL A 178 2.06 4.94 4.89
N TYR A 179 2.00 5.95 5.76
CA TYR A 179 1.20 5.87 6.98
C TYR A 179 -0.29 6.06 6.65
N ASP A 180 -1.13 5.63 7.58
CA ASP A 180 -2.50 6.10 7.68
C ASP A 180 -2.47 7.46 8.39
N LEU A 181 -2.83 8.53 7.69
CA LEU A 181 -2.85 9.89 8.26
C LEU A 181 -4.22 10.22 8.89
N GLU A 182 -5.29 9.54 8.49
CA GLU A 182 -6.64 9.75 9.01
C GLU A 182 -6.77 9.17 10.41
N SER A 183 -6.30 7.93 10.66
CA SER A 183 -6.35 7.29 11.97
C SER A 183 -5.33 7.81 12.99
N TYR A 184 -4.31 8.57 12.56
CA TYR A 184 -3.18 8.97 13.41
C TYR A 184 -2.87 10.46 13.40
N LEU A 185 -2.69 11.11 12.24
CA LEU A 185 -2.27 12.51 12.19
C LEU A 185 -3.41 13.45 12.62
N TYR A 186 -4.61 13.28 12.04
CA TYR A 186 -5.74 14.16 12.32
C TYR A 186 -6.22 14.12 13.78
N PRO A 187 -6.42 12.95 14.43
CA PRO A 187 -6.76 12.89 15.85
C PRO A 187 -5.72 13.56 16.75
N ASN A 188 -4.43 13.36 16.46
CA ASN A 188 -3.34 13.96 17.24
C ASN A 188 -3.26 15.49 17.06
N MET A 189 -3.49 16.01 15.85
CA MET A 189 -3.63 17.45 15.63
C MET A 189 -4.89 17.99 16.32
N ASN A 190 -6.00 17.25 16.31
CA ASN A 190 -7.24 17.71 16.93
C ASN A 190 -7.16 17.80 18.47
N VAL A 191 -6.54 16.81 19.13
CA VAL A 191 -6.25 16.88 20.57
C VAL A 191 -5.46 18.13 20.91
N LEU A 192 -4.41 18.45 20.14
CA LEU A 192 -3.60 19.66 20.34
C LEU A 192 -4.35 20.97 20.05
N ARG A 193 -5.29 20.98 19.10
CA ARG A 193 -6.15 22.16 18.84
C ARG A 193 -7.15 22.41 19.96
N VAL A 194 -7.79 21.36 20.48
CA VAL A 194 -8.85 21.47 21.50
C VAL A 194 -8.33 22.04 22.82
N ILE A 195 -7.09 21.71 23.20
CA ILE A 195 -6.39 22.31 24.36
C ILE A 195 -5.79 23.70 24.08
N GLY A 196 -5.98 24.27 22.87
CA GLY A 196 -5.53 25.61 22.52
C GLY A 196 -4.10 25.74 21.96
N VAL A 197 -3.42 24.66 21.53
CA VAL A 197 -2.13 24.82 20.84
C VAL A 197 -2.33 25.49 19.47
N PRO A 198 -1.65 26.61 19.17
CA PRO A 198 -1.79 27.29 17.88
C PRO A 198 -1.43 26.39 16.70
N GLU A 199 -2.26 26.39 15.65
CA GLU A 199 -2.05 25.58 14.44
C GLU A 199 -0.67 25.82 13.82
N SER A 200 -0.15 27.05 13.89
CA SER A 200 1.22 27.40 13.46
C SER A 200 2.31 26.64 14.22
N ASN A 201 2.14 26.40 15.53
CA ASN A 201 3.05 25.59 16.33
C ASN A 201 2.91 24.09 15.98
N ILE A 202 1.68 23.59 15.79
CA ILE A 202 1.42 22.19 15.38
C ILE A 202 2.05 21.91 14.01
N LEU A 203 1.90 22.82 13.04
CA LEU A 203 2.50 22.70 11.71
C LEU A 203 4.03 22.83 11.74
N VAL A 204 4.60 23.70 12.58
CA VAL A 204 6.07 23.76 12.79
C VAL A 204 6.59 22.44 13.36
N LEU A 205 5.84 21.79 14.27
CA LEU A 205 6.17 20.45 14.77
C LEU A 205 6.06 19.38 13.69
N LEU A 206 4.94 19.33 12.96
CA LEU A 206 4.72 18.40 11.85
C LEU A 206 5.84 18.52 10.81
N ASN A 207 6.31 19.73 10.52
CA ASN A 207 7.41 19.95 9.60
C ASN A 207 8.76 19.47 10.15
N ARG A 208 9.06 19.78 11.41
CA ARG A 208 10.37 19.52 12.02
C ARG A 208 10.57 18.05 12.41
N GLN A 209 9.53 17.39 12.92
CA GLN A 209 9.54 16.00 13.38
C GLN A 209 8.20 15.31 13.07
N PRO A 210 7.93 14.87 11.83
CA PRO A 210 6.60 14.34 11.47
C PRO A 210 6.18 13.10 12.30
N ARG A 211 7.15 12.29 12.73
CA ARG A 211 6.95 11.12 13.62
C ARG A 211 6.45 11.49 15.04
N SER A 212 6.43 12.76 15.43
CA SER A 212 5.85 13.22 16.70
C SER A 212 4.32 13.03 16.71
N LEU A 213 3.63 13.48 15.66
CA LEU A 213 2.18 13.42 15.50
C LEU A 213 1.67 12.11 14.86
N LEU A 214 2.57 11.18 14.55
CA LEU A 214 2.23 9.81 14.15
C LEU A 214 2.42 8.87 15.36
N TYR A 215 1.53 9.02 16.35
CA TYR A 215 1.47 8.20 17.56
C TYR A 215 0.06 7.70 17.82
N ASN A 216 -0.10 6.69 18.68
CA ASN A 216 -1.43 6.25 19.11
C ASN A 216 -2.17 7.44 19.78
N PRO A 217 -3.39 7.82 19.33
CA PRO A 217 -4.05 9.03 19.84
C PRO A 217 -4.45 8.99 21.30
N VAL A 218 -4.90 7.84 21.82
CA VAL A 218 -5.20 7.67 23.26
C VAL A 218 -3.96 7.99 24.08
N ARG A 219 -2.82 7.40 23.69
CA ARG A 219 -1.53 7.61 24.37
C ARG A 219 -0.93 8.99 24.16
N LEU A 220 -1.31 9.73 23.12
CA LEU A 220 -0.93 11.15 23.02
C LEU A 220 -1.78 12.01 23.95
N LYS A 221 -3.08 11.71 24.09
CA LYS A 221 -3.99 12.37 25.03
C LYS A 221 -3.51 12.20 26.48
N GLU A 222 -3.15 10.98 26.88
CA GLU A 222 -2.49 10.69 28.19
C GLU A 222 -1.30 11.63 28.48
N ILE A 223 -0.47 11.90 27.46
CA ILE A 223 0.76 12.70 27.58
C ILE A 223 0.45 14.22 27.59
N VAL A 224 -0.57 14.63 26.85
CA VAL A 224 -1.09 16.00 26.84
C VAL A 224 -1.66 16.37 28.21
N GLU A 225 -2.54 15.52 28.75
CA GLU A 225 -3.15 15.70 30.08
C GLU A 225 -2.12 15.66 31.21
N GLU A 226 -0.99 14.99 31.01
CA GLU A 226 0.16 15.02 31.93
C GLU A 226 0.93 16.34 31.83
N ALA A 227 1.16 16.88 30.63
CA ALA A 227 1.83 18.16 30.42
C ALA A 227 1.01 19.35 30.96
N GLU A 228 -0.31 19.32 30.81
CA GLU A 228 -1.24 20.29 31.39
C GLU A 228 -1.19 20.25 32.93
N ARG A 229 -1.22 19.05 33.54
CA ARG A 229 -1.08 18.88 35.00
C ARG A 229 0.31 19.24 35.54
N MET A 230 1.34 19.25 34.69
CA MET A 230 2.67 19.80 35.02
C MET A 230 2.75 21.34 34.90
N GLY A 231 1.66 22.02 34.55
CA GLY A 231 1.57 23.47 34.47
C GLY A 231 2.23 24.09 33.24
N PHE A 232 2.28 23.37 32.11
CA PHE A 232 2.74 23.93 30.83
C PHE A 232 1.58 24.55 30.06
N ASP A 233 1.70 25.83 29.70
CA ASP A 233 0.72 26.54 28.85
C ASP A 233 0.73 26.00 27.39
N PRO A 234 -0.39 25.45 26.88
CA PRO A 234 -0.54 24.97 25.50
C PRO A 234 -0.27 26.00 24.41
N SER A 235 -0.42 27.31 24.68
CA SER A 235 -0.10 28.37 23.71
C SER A 235 1.36 28.31 23.25
N THR A 236 2.24 27.82 24.12
CA THR A 236 3.69 27.91 23.98
C THR A 236 4.30 26.83 23.09
N LYS A 237 5.46 27.17 22.51
CA LYS A 237 6.37 26.18 21.88
C LYS A 237 7.03 25.24 22.91
N MET A 238 6.91 25.55 24.21
CA MET A 238 7.44 24.71 25.29
C MET A 238 6.53 23.52 25.58
N PHE A 239 5.20 23.70 25.51
CA PHE A 239 4.23 22.60 25.64
C PHE A 239 4.53 21.45 24.67
N LEU A 240 4.66 21.76 23.39
CA LEU A 240 5.05 20.76 22.38
C LEU A 240 6.42 20.13 22.65
N SER A 241 7.33 20.84 23.33
CA SER A 241 8.65 20.32 23.70
C SER A 241 8.59 19.32 24.87
N VAL A 242 7.71 19.54 25.86
CA VAL A 242 7.49 18.57 26.95
C VAL A 242 6.68 17.35 26.48
N VAL A 243 5.67 17.54 25.61
CA VAL A 243 4.92 16.42 24.98
C VAL A 243 5.87 15.48 24.21
N ILE A 244 6.86 16.03 23.47
CA ILE A 244 7.89 15.21 22.80
C ILE A 244 8.80 14.49 23.81
N ALA A 245 9.16 15.15 24.93
CA ALA A 245 10.00 14.56 25.96
C ALA A 245 9.28 13.38 26.64
N LEU A 246 8.09 13.62 27.20
CA LEU A 246 7.27 12.61 27.88
C LEU A 246 6.96 11.41 26.96
N LYS A 247 6.62 11.66 25.68
CA LYS A 247 6.42 10.62 24.66
C LYS A 247 7.59 9.65 24.48
N SER A 248 8.82 10.10 24.74
CA SER A 248 10.02 9.27 24.56
C SER A 248 10.22 8.23 25.66
N MET A 249 9.44 8.28 26.75
CA MET A 249 9.69 7.53 27.98
C MET A 249 8.40 7.07 28.69
N THR A 250 8.51 6.57 29.92
CA THR A 250 7.37 6.25 30.80
C THR A 250 7.48 7.05 32.10
N LYS A 251 6.42 7.16 32.91
CA LYS A 251 6.49 7.83 34.23
C LYS A 251 7.62 7.28 35.11
N SER A 252 7.75 5.96 35.20
CA SER A 252 8.85 5.30 35.94
C SER A 252 10.24 5.58 35.35
N THR A 253 10.33 5.90 34.06
CA THR A 253 11.58 6.34 33.43
C THR A 253 11.88 7.81 33.71
N LEU A 254 10.85 8.67 33.77
CA LEU A 254 10.99 10.08 34.13
C LEU A 254 11.45 10.22 35.58
N GLU A 255 10.85 9.46 36.50
CA GLU A 255 11.27 9.48 37.91
C GLU A 255 12.73 9.07 38.09
N LYS A 256 13.20 8.07 37.33
CA LYS A 256 14.62 7.70 37.28
C LYS A 256 15.54 8.79 36.71
N LYS A 257 15.02 9.72 35.90
CA LYS A 257 15.77 10.94 35.56
C LYS A 257 15.86 11.87 36.75
N PHE A 258 14.76 12.08 37.45
CA PHE A 258 14.73 12.92 38.66
C PHE A 258 15.67 12.36 39.74
N ASP A 259 15.69 11.04 39.97
CA ASP A 259 16.69 10.35 40.81
C ASP A 259 18.13 10.66 40.38
N VAL A 260 18.43 10.60 39.07
CA VAL A 260 19.77 10.89 38.54
C VAL A 260 20.15 12.37 38.74
N TYR A 261 19.21 13.32 38.64
CA TYR A 261 19.50 14.74 38.93
C TYR A 261 19.61 15.03 40.43
N ARG A 262 18.76 14.43 41.28
CA ARG A 262 18.86 14.49 42.75
C ARG A 262 20.23 13.97 43.22
N ARG A 263 20.76 12.91 42.59
CA ARG A 263 22.13 12.38 42.82
C ARG A 263 23.28 13.32 42.43
N TRP A 264 23.02 14.39 41.68
CA TRP A 264 23.98 15.48 41.42
C TRP A 264 23.64 16.77 42.19
N GLY A 265 22.83 16.67 43.25
CA GLY A 265 22.50 17.78 44.14
C GLY A 265 21.51 18.79 43.56
N TRP A 266 20.71 18.42 42.57
CA TRP A 266 19.58 19.26 42.14
C TRP A 266 18.39 19.01 43.06
N SER A 267 17.81 20.07 43.60
CA SER A 267 16.51 20.03 44.28
C SER A 267 15.38 19.68 43.32
N ASP A 268 14.25 19.15 43.81
CA ASP A 268 13.09 18.89 42.95
C ASP A 268 12.55 20.18 42.31
N GLN A 269 12.69 21.34 42.97
CA GLN A 269 12.38 22.65 42.39
C GLN A 269 13.28 22.97 41.18
N GLU A 270 14.59 22.73 41.29
CA GLU A 270 15.53 22.89 40.17
C GLU A 270 15.29 21.89 39.04
N ILE A 271 14.88 20.65 39.36
CA ILE A 271 14.52 19.63 38.37
C ILE A 271 13.28 20.04 37.58
N HIS A 272 12.23 20.51 38.26
CA HIS A 272 11.03 21.02 37.61
C HIS A 272 11.29 22.30 36.82
N GLU A 273 12.14 23.19 37.31
CA GLU A 273 12.48 24.42 36.59
C GLU A 273 13.42 24.14 35.39
N ALA A 274 14.32 23.17 35.49
CA ALA A 274 15.11 22.67 34.37
C ALA A 274 14.21 21.98 33.32
N LEU A 275 13.18 21.24 33.76
CA LEU A 275 12.14 20.69 32.89
C LEU A 275 11.38 21.81 32.17
N ARG A 276 10.94 22.86 32.86
CA ARG A 276 10.26 24.02 32.23
C ARG A 276 11.13 24.74 31.22
N ARG A 277 12.42 24.94 31.53
CA ARG A 277 13.36 25.67 30.65
C ARG A 277 13.79 24.87 29.43
N HIS A 278 13.95 23.55 29.54
CA HIS A 278 14.32 22.70 28.39
C HIS A 278 13.88 21.23 28.55
N PRO A 279 12.60 20.88 28.33
CA PRO A 279 12.07 19.53 28.63
C PRO A 279 12.84 18.37 27.98
N LEU A 280 13.47 18.66 26.84
CA LEU A 280 14.29 17.71 26.07
C LEU A 280 15.63 17.35 26.75
N CYS A 281 15.96 17.90 27.92
CA CYS A 281 17.06 17.40 28.76
C CYS A 281 16.77 16.00 29.30
N MET A 282 15.51 15.69 29.62
CA MET A 282 15.07 14.40 30.16
C MET A 282 15.29 13.24 29.17
N THR A 283 15.33 13.52 27.86
CA THR A 283 15.52 12.51 26.81
C THR A 283 16.99 12.07 26.64
N VAL A 284 17.90 12.50 27.51
CA VAL A 284 19.31 12.12 27.51
C VAL A 284 19.50 10.81 28.29
N SER A 285 20.38 9.91 27.84
CA SER A 285 20.68 8.66 28.55
C SER A 285 21.34 8.94 29.91
N GLU A 286 21.12 8.06 30.88
CA GLU A 286 21.60 8.25 32.27
C GLU A 286 23.13 8.33 32.28
N ASP A 287 23.80 7.41 31.58
CA ASP A 287 25.25 7.39 31.41
C ASP A 287 25.81 8.68 30.81
N LYS A 288 25.07 9.32 29.89
CA LYS A 288 25.48 10.59 29.28
C LYS A 288 25.28 11.77 30.24
N VAL A 289 24.21 11.79 31.04
CA VAL A 289 24.06 12.78 32.12
C VAL A 289 25.20 12.61 33.12
N MET A 290 25.42 11.39 33.63
CA MET A 290 26.51 11.07 34.56
C MET A 290 27.88 11.50 34.02
N ALA A 291 28.22 11.18 32.77
CA ALA A 291 29.49 11.54 32.17
C ALA A 291 29.69 13.06 31.94
N ILE A 292 28.61 13.79 31.62
CA ILE A 292 28.66 15.24 31.46
C ILE A 292 28.81 15.93 32.82
N MET A 293 28.04 15.50 33.83
CA MET A 293 28.12 16.07 35.18
C MET A 293 29.47 15.77 35.84
N ASP A 294 29.99 14.54 35.71
CA ASP A 294 31.32 14.16 36.21
C ASP A 294 32.44 15.01 35.59
N PHE A 295 32.34 15.31 34.29
CA PHE A 295 33.31 16.18 33.63
C PHE A 295 33.14 17.66 34.01
N LEU A 296 31.94 18.22 33.92
CA LEU A 296 31.73 19.66 34.16
C LEU A 296 31.85 20.03 35.63
N VAL A 297 31.27 19.25 36.55
CA VAL A 297 31.31 19.52 37.97
C VAL A 297 32.68 19.16 38.55
N LYS A 298 33.09 17.89 38.47
CA LYS A 298 34.31 17.44 39.17
C LYS A 298 35.63 17.80 38.47
N LYS A 299 35.66 17.86 37.12
CA LYS A 299 36.91 18.03 36.35
C LYS A 299 37.10 19.43 35.77
N MET A 300 36.04 20.24 35.73
CA MET A 300 36.06 21.63 35.27
C MET A 300 35.57 22.64 36.33
N GLY A 301 35.10 22.18 37.50
CA GLY A 301 34.75 23.05 38.65
C GLY A 301 33.43 23.80 38.53
N TYR A 302 32.58 23.52 37.53
CA TYR A 302 31.30 24.22 37.38
C TYR A 302 30.27 23.76 38.43
N SER A 303 29.63 24.70 39.12
CA SER A 303 28.53 24.39 40.06
C SER A 303 27.40 23.59 39.39
N SER A 304 26.92 22.54 40.06
CA SER A 304 25.80 21.73 39.58
C SER A 304 24.52 22.54 39.39
N THR A 305 24.26 23.53 40.26
CA THR A 305 23.08 24.41 40.18
C THR A 305 23.16 25.41 39.02
N LEU A 306 24.39 25.74 38.55
CA LEU A 306 24.59 26.52 37.32
C LEU A 306 24.21 25.70 36.08
N ILE A 307 24.45 24.39 36.11
CA ILE A 307 24.02 23.44 35.06
C ILE A 307 22.49 23.25 35.11
N ALA A 308 21.89 23.16 36.31
CA ALA A 308 20.43 23.13 36.49
C ALA A 308 19.73 24.36 35.89
N LYS A 309 20.36 25.53 36.01
CA LYS A 309 19.88 26.78 35.41
C LYS A 309 20.05 26.82 33.87
N GLN A 310 20.88 25.96 33.27
CA GLN A 310 21.13 25.89 31.81
C GLN A 310 21.08 24.46 31.23
N PRO A 311 19.92 23.77 31.28
CA PRO A 311 19.76 22.35 30.91
C PRO A 311 19.94 22.02 29.41
N SER A 312 20.12 23.02 28.54
CA SER A 312 20.46 22.86 27.12
C SER A 312 21.78 22.09 26.92
N ILE A 313 22.73 22.26 27.84
CA ILE A 313 24.10 21.71 27.77
C ILE A 313 24.12 20.17 27.75
N LEU A 314 23.23 19.50 28.49
CA LEU A 314 23.14 18.03 28.58
C LEU A 314 22.87 17.37 27.22
N ARG A 315 22.25 18.10 26.28
CA ARG A 315 21.95 17.61 24.94
C ARG A 315 23.13 17.72 23.97
N LYS A 316 24.14 18.53 24.26
CA LYS A 316 25.32 18.74 23.38
C LYS A 316 26.13 17.46 23.17
N SER A 317 27.02 17.47 22.18
CA SER A 317 27.96 16.36 21.97
C SER A 317 29.03 16.39 23.04
N PHE A 318 29.08 15.37 23.89
CA PHE A 318 30.06 15.32 24.99
C PHE A 318 31.50 15.36 24.46
N ARG A 319 31.81 14.54 23.45
CA ARG A 319 33.12 14.49 22.79
C ARG A 319 33.37 15.64 21.83
N LYS A 320 32.40 16.02 20.96
CA LYS A 320 32.65 17.01 19.88
C LYS A 320 32.28 18.46 20.23
N ASN A 321 31.79 18.74 21.43
CA ASN A 321 31.38 20.10 21.82
C ASN A 321 31.71 20.42 23.28
N ILE A 322 31.31 19.58 24.24
CA ILE A 322 31.51 19.90 25.66
C ILE A 322 33.00 19.83 26.03
N ILE A 323 33.67 18.70 25.81
CA ILE A 323 35.09 18.53 26.18
C ILE A 323 36.00 19.55 25.47
N PRO A 324 35.97 19.73 24.13
CA PRO A 324 36.90 20.63 23.45
C PRO A 324 36.73 22.08 23.87
N ARG A 325 35.48 22.55 24.02
CA ARG A 325 35.18 23.94 24.37
C ARG A 325 35.40 24.25 25.84
N ALA A 326 35.15 23.31 26.76
CA ALA A 326 35.48 23.47 28.17
C ALA A 326 37.00 23.58 28.38
N LEU A 327 37.78 22.71 27.73
CA LEU A 327 39.24 22.75 27.81
C LEU A 327 39.83 24.01 27.15
N PHE A 328 39.24 24.46 26.03
CA PHE A 328 39.64 25.70 25.37
C PHE A 328 39.26 26.95 26.19
N ALA A 329 38.08 26.98 26.80
CA ALA A 329 37.65 28.04 27.71
C ALA A 329 38.58 28.20 28.90
N ARG A 330 38.96 27.09 29.54
CA ARG A 330 39.91 27.10 30.66
C ARG A 330 41.27 27.66 30.26
N GLU A 331 41.73 27.35 29.05
CA GLU A 331 42.98 27.91 28.50
C GLU A 331 42.89 29.43 28.26
N LEU A 332 41.77 29.93 27.72
CA LEU A 332 41.54 31.37 27.54
C LEU A 332 41.47 32.13 28.88
N LEU A 333 40.86 31.51 29.90
CA LEU A 333 40.80 32.04 31.27
C LEU A 333 42.21 32.08 31.89
N SER A 334 43.00 31.00 31.80
CA SER A 334 44.37 30.97 32.34
C SER A 334 45.36 31.88 31.60
N GLN A 335 45.05 32.27 30.36
CA GLN A 335 45.82 33.26 29.59
C GLN A 335 45.32 34.70 29.78
N GLY A 336 44.31 34.94 30.63
CA GLY A 336 43.74 36.28 30.85
C GLY A 336 43.04 36.89 29.63
N LEU A 337 42.74 36.10 28.60
CA LEU A 337 42.13 36.58 27.35
C LEU A 337 40.62 36.82 27.49
N VAL A 338 39.98 36.23 28.51
CA VAL A 338 38.57 36.45 28.87
C VAL A 338 38.41 36.32 30.39
N ASN A 339 37.60 37.18 31.01
CA ASN A 339 37.43 37.23 32.47
C ASN A 339 36.22 36.41 32.99
N ASP A 340 35.14 36.30 32.22
CA ASP A 340 33.96 35.46 32.52
C ASP A 340 33.45 34.76 31.23
N LEU A 341 32.93 33.54 31.38
CA LEU A 341 32.44 32.70 30.30
C LEU A 341 31.10 32.02 30.67
N LYS A 342 30.00 32.73 30.43
CA LYS A 342 28.64 32.19 30.53
C LYS A 342 28.49 30.90 29.71
N LEU A 343 28.12 29.80 30.39
CA LEU A 343 28.00 28.45 29.81
C LEU A 343 27.21 28.42 28.48
N SER A 344 26.12 29.18 28.37
CA SER A 344 25.30 29.29 27.16
C SER A 344 26.07 29.88 25.97
N VAL A 345 26.90 30.91 26.16
CA VAL A 345 27.75 31.46 25.09
C VAL A 345 28.79 30.41 24.67
N LEU A 346 29.30 29.63 25.63
CA LEU A 346 30.30 28.60 25.37
C LEU A 346 29.73 27.37 24.64
N PHE A 347 28.55 26.87 25.03
CA PHE A 347 28.00 25.59 24.56
C PHE A 347 26.75 25.69 23.66
N ASP A 348 25.97 26.78 23.71
CA ASP A 348 24.82 26.99 22.82
C ASP A 348 25.17 27.62 21.46
N THR A 349 26.33 28.27 21.32
CA THR A 349 26.81 28.82 20.04
C THR A 349 27.17 27.76 18.99
N SER A 350 26.86 28.05 17.72
CA SER A 350 27.33 27.25 16.58
C SER A 350 28.86 27.32 16.44
N GLU A 351 29.48 26.38 15.72
CA GLU A 351 30.94 26.36 15.59
C GLU A 351 31.51 27.60 14.88
N LYS A 352 30.85 28.10 13.83
CA LYS A 352 31.25 29.36 13.17
C LYS A 352 31.13 30.57 14.11
N VAL A 353 30.11 30.62 14.97
CA VAL A 353 29.95 31.72 15.95
C VAL A 353 30.96 31.60 17.08
N PHE A 354 31.23 30.38 17.57
CA PHE A 354 32.23 30.10 18.59
C PHE A 354 33.63 30.53 18.15
N ILE A 355 34.04 30.14 16.94
CA ILE A 355 35.31 30.56 16.33
C ILE A 355 35.34 32.09 16.21
N ARG A 356 34.30 32.73 15.67
CA ARG A 356 34.24 34.20 15.58
C ARG A 356 34.36 34.92 16.93
N MET A 357 33.80 34.36 18.00
CA MET A 357 33.77 35.00 19.32
C MET A 357 35.04 34.76 20.15
N PHE A 358 35.70 33.61 19.98
CA PHE A 358 36.79 33.15 20.85
C PHE A 358 38.12 32.84 20.13
N VAL A 359 38.16 32.99 18.81
CA VAL A 359 39.36 32.85 17.96
C VAL A 359 39.54 34.13 17.14
N ASP A 360 38.64 34.39 16.19
CA ASP A 360 38.78 35.50 15.22
C ASP A 360 38.77 36.88 15.87
N ARG A 361 38.12 37.01 17.05
CA ARG A 361 38.12 38.23 17.88
C ARG A 361 39.53 38.69 18.26
N PHE A 362 40.45 37.74 18.45
CA PHE A 362 41.84 38.03 18.82
C PHE A 362 42.71 37.97 17.56
N VAL A 363 42.52 38.91 16.63
CA VAL A 363 43.11 38.90 15.27
C VAL A 363 44.57 38.43 15.25
N ASN A 364 45.41 39.01 16.12
CA ASN A 364 46.85 38.72 16.19
C ASN A 364 47.20 37.32 16.75
N LYS A 365 46.28 36.65 17.46
CA LYS A 365 46.42 35.28 18.01
C LYS A 365 45.49 34.26 17.35
N ALA A 366 44.65 34.66 16.40
CA ALA A 366 43.64 33.81 15.78
C ALA A 366 44.22 32.52 15.16
N PRO A 367 45.40 32.51 14.49
CA PRO A 367 46.01 31.27 13.99
C PRO A 367 46.36 30.28 15.10
N GLU A 368 46.90 30.78 16.22
CA GLU A 368 47.32 29.99 17.40
C GLU A 368 46.10 29.41 18.12
N LEU A 369 45.09 30.25 18.37
CA LEU A 369 43.83 29.85 19.00
C LEU A 369 43.04 28.87 18.13
N LEU A 370 43.09 29.00 16.80
CA LEU A 370 42.49 28.03 15.89
C LEU A 370 43.23 26.68 15.92
N LYS A 371 44.56 26.68 16.02
CA LYS A 371 45.39 25.48 16.19
C LYS A 371 45.07 24.80 17.53
N LEU A 372 45.06 25.55 18.63
CA LEU A 372 44.70 25.10 19.97
C LEU A 372 43.30 24.47 20.02
N TYR A 373 42.28 25.10 19.43
CA TYR A 373 40.93 24.53 19.36
C TYR A 373 40.89 23.22 18.56
N LYS A 374 41.59 23.16 17.41
CA LYS A 374 41.76 21.93 16.62
C LYS A 374 42.51 20.83 17.40
N GLU A 375 43.42 21.18 18.29
CA GLU A 375 44.11 20.23 19.17
C GLU A 375 43.19 19.71 20.28
N LYS A 376 42.43 20.58 20.98
CA LYS A 376 41.44 20.11 21.97
C LYS A 376 40.35 19.23 21.33
N LEU A 377 39.98 19.48 20.06
CA LEU A 377 39.16 18.59 19.24
C LEU A 377 39.85 17.23 18.99
N LYS A 378 41.08 17.22 18.46
CA LYS A 378 41.85 15.98 18.23
C LYS A 378 42.06 15.17 19.50
N ILE A 379 42.23 15.80 20.66
CA ILE A 379 42.32 15.12 21.97
C ILE A 379 41.01 14.38 22.31
N SER A 380 39.85 14.91 21.93
CA SER A 380 38.58 14.23 22.17
C SER A 380 38.32 13.05 21.22
N GLU A 381 39.00 13.02 20.07
CA GLU A 381 38.91 11.97 19.04
C GLU A 381 40.01 10.90 19.17
N LYS A 382 41.22 11.24 19.65
CA LYS A 382 42.37 10.32 19.78
C LYS A 382 42.13 9.08 20.69
N LYS A 383 41.04 9.01 21.46
CA LYS A 383 40.61 7.77 22.15
C LYS A 383 39.82 6.80 21.25
N GLN A 384 39.92 6.91 19.92
CA GLN A 384 39.37 5.94 18.95
C GLN A 384 40.36 4.85 18.49
N THR A 385 41.63 4.85 18.89
CA THR A 385 42.58 3.78 18.49
C THR A 385 42.41 2.51 19.33
N LEU A 386 41.25 1.88 19.18
CA LEU A 386 40.98 0.47 19.49
C LEU A 386 40.03 -0.06 18.40
N GLU A 387 40.66 -0.42 17.28
CA GLU A 387 40.12 -1.18 16.13
C GLU A 387 38.92 -0.62 15.32
N PRO A 388 38.80 -0.96 14.02
CA PRO A 388 37.71 -0.49 13.18
C PRO A 388 36.38 -1.16 13.53
N VAL A 389 35.52 -0.44 14.26
CA VAL A 389 34.17 -0.88 14.64
C VAL A 389 33.37 -1.42 13.44
N PRO A 390 33.05 -2.72 13.41
CA PRO A 390 32.17 -3.30 12.38
C PRO A 390 30.72 -2.86 12.57
N ALA A 391 29.87 -3.13 11.58
CA ALA A 391 28.46 -2.79 11.64
C ALA A 391 27.72 -3.52 12.78
N VAL A 392 26.86 -2.78 13.50
CA VAL A 392 25.93 -3.26 14.54
C VAL A 392 26.60 -3.89 15.77
N SER A 393 26.87 -3.06 16.78
CA SER A 393 27.29 -3.52 18.10
C SER A 393 26.15 -4.24 18.84
N PHE A 394 26.17 -5.56 18.88
CA PHE A 394 25.35 -6.36 19.78
C PHE A 394 25.75 -6.08 21.23
N SER A 395 24.78 -5.86 22.13
CA SER A 395 25.06 -5.43 23.52
C SER A 395 25.80 -6.46 24.38
N SER A 396 25.83 -7.73 23.95
CA SER A 396 26.77 -8.77 24.39
C SER A 396 26.64 -9.99 23.48
N PRO A 397 27.72 -10.43 22.78
CA PRO A 397 27.69 -11.67 21.99
C PRO A 397 27.23 -12.87 22.83
N ILE A 398 27.76 -13.02 24.04
CA ILE A 398 27.46 -14.14 24.97
C ILE A 398 25.94 -14.25 25.23
N LEU A 399 25.26 -13.11 25.43
CA LEU A 399 23.82 -13.07 25.67
C LEU A 399 23.01 -13.36 24.39
N TRP A 400 23.51 -12.98 23.22
CA TRP A 400 22.93 -13.39 21.93
C TRP A 400 23.09 -14.88 21.65
N GLY A 401 24.21 -15.50 22.01
CA GLY A 401 24.36 -16.97 21.99
C GLY A 401 23.34 -17.65 22.90
N LYS A 402 23.21 -17.20 24.16
CA LYS A 402 22.13 -17.68 25.05
C LYS A 402 20.76 -17.51 24.38
N PHE A 403 20.45 -16.36 23.79
CA PHE A 403 19.19 -16.14 23.08
C PHE A 403 18.98 -17.10 21.89
N LEU A 404 20.00 -17.40 21.08
CA LEU A 404 19.90 -18.40 20.02
C LEU A 404 19.71 -19.83 20.58
N ILE A 405 20.45 -20.21 21.62
CA ILE A 405 20.29 -21.51 22.32
C ILE A 405 18.86 -21.68 22.82
N LEU A 406 18.34 -20.67 23.52
CA LEU A 406 17.00 -20.66 24.10
C LEU A 406 15.88 -20.58 23.03
N SER A 407 16.17 -20.05 21.84
CA SER A 407 15.20 -19.84 20.75
C SER A 407 15.18 -20.93 19.68
N LEU A 408 16.27 -21.68 19.50
CA LEU A 408 16.38 -22.71 18.45
C LEU A 408 16.37 -24.14 19.00
N GLY A 409 16.70 -24.32 20.29
CA GLY A 409 16.52 -25.55 21.03
C GLY A 409 17.76 -26.44 21.11
N SER A 410 17.96 -27.04 22.27
CA SER A 410 19.10 -27.91 22.57
C SER A 410 18.88 -29.34 22.03
N HIS A 411 19.76 -29.80 21.15
CA HIS A 411 19.88 -31.20 20.78
C HIS A 411 21.31 -31.69 21.06
N LYS A 412 21.52 -32.38 22.19
CA LYS A 412 22.76 -33.12 22.43
C LYS A 412 22.84 -34.33 21.49
N ARG A 413 23.91 -34.40 20.69
CA ARG A 413 24.51 -35.64 20.18
C ARG A 413 26.03 -35.54 20.36
N GLY A 414 26.69 -36.68 20.49
CA GLY A 414 28.11 -36.76 20.82
C GLY A 414 29.04 -36.20 19.73
N CYS A 415 30.26 -35.86 20.12
CA CYS A 415 31.26 -35.27 19.24
C CYS A 415 31.83 -36.27 18.22
N SER A 416 32.28 -35.74 17.08
CA SER A 416 33.48 -36.21 16.38
C SER A 416 34.25 -34.99 15.87
N ASN A 417 35.56 -35.14 15.65
CA ASN A 417 36.45 -34.01 15.45
C ASN A 417 36.32 -33.40 14.05
N GLY A 418 35.94 -32.12 14.02
CA GLY A 418 35.91 -31.27 12.83
C GLY A 418 35.36 -29.89 13.22
N HIS A 419 35.84 -28.81 12.59
CA HIS A 419 35.33 -27.46 12.85
C HIS A 419 33.88 -27.35 12.40
N SER A 420 32.94 -27.64 13.32
CA SER A 420 31.53 -27.68 12.96
C SER A 420 31.08 -26.33 12.43
N PHE A 421 30.21 -26.36 11.41
CA PHE A 421 29.68 -25.17 10.77
C PHE A 421 29.16 -24.12 11.79
N THR A 422 28.60 -24.61 12.91
CA THR A 422 28.08 -23.78 14.00
C THR A 422 29.14 -22.95 14.71
N VAL A 423 30.36 -23.46 14.89
CA VAL A 423 31.47 -22.70 15.48
C VAL A 423 31.82 -21.53 14.57
N SER A 424 32.07 -21.81 13.29
CA SER A 424 32.41 -20.80 12.28
C SER A 424 31.30 -19.76 12.11
N TYR A 425 30.03 -20.15 12.21
CA TYR A 425 28.90 -19.22 12.19
C TYR A 425 28.83 -18.34 13.45
N LEU A 426 29.02 -18.90 14.63
CA LEU A 426 29.00 -18.13 15.88
C LEU A 426 30.17 -17.12 15.95
N ILE A 427 31.36 -17.49 15.47
CA ILE A 427 32.48 -16.55 15.34
C ILE A 427 32.13 -15.49 14.28
N ASN A 428 31.97 -15.90 13.02
CA ASN A 428 31.98 -14.99 11.86
C ASN A 428 30.66 -14.21 11.65
N LYS A 429 29.55 -14.60 12.30
CA LYS A 429 28.26 -13.89 12.24
C LYS A 429 27.76 -13.37 13.58
N CYS A 430 28.14 -13.98 14.70
CA CYS A 430 27.67 -13.57 16.02
C CYS A 430 28.74 -12.91 16.91
N GLY A 431 30.00 -12.83 16.45
CA GLY A 431 31.09 -12.16 17.17
C GLY A 431 31.59 -12.91 18.40
N PHE A 432 31.56 -14.24 18.38
CA PHE A 432 32.09 -15.07 19.46
C PHE A 432 33.61 -15.23 19.36
N SER A 433 34.31 -15.28 20.50
CA SER A 433 35.68 -15.81 20.51
C SER A 433 35.67 -17.30 20.17
N THR A 434 36.76 -17.81 19.60
CA THR A 434 36.89 -19.21 19.15
C THR A 434 36.56 -20.22 20.25
N GLU A 435 36.99 -19.92 21.48
CA GLU A 435 36.75 -20.72 22.68
C GLU A 435 35.28 -20.71 23.13
N LEU A 436 34.64 -19.52 23.17
CA LEU A 436 33.22 -19.39 23.49
C LEU A 436 32.33 -20.01 22.41
N ALA A 437 32.70 -19.90 21.13
CA ALA A 437 31.98 -20.54 20.02
C ALA A 437 32.06 -22.07 20.10
N SER A 438 33.23 -22.61 20.43
CA SER A 438 33.45 -24.06 20.61
C SER A 438 32.69 -24.61 21.83
N ARG A 439 32.63 -23.87 22.94
CA ARG A 439 31.73 -24.20 24.07
C ARG A 439 30.26 -24.11 23.65
N ALA A 440 29.85 -23.07 22.93
CA ALA A 440 28.47 -22.87 22.52
C ALA A 440 27.95 -23.94 21.53
N SER A 441 28.79 -24.42 20.61
CA SER A 441 28.42 -25.49 19.66
C SER A 441 28.15 -26.85 20.33
N SER A 442 28.56 -27.06 21.58
CA SER A 442 28.19 -28.26 22.35
C SER A 442 26.73 -28.25 22.84
N TYR A 443 26.06 -27.09 22.81
CA TYR A 443 24.65 -26.92 23.22
C TYR A 443 23.69 -26.77 22.03
N VAL A 444 24.20 -26.30 20.88
CA VAL A 444 23.42 -26.04 19.67
C VAL A 444 24.21 -26.45 18.45
N HIS A 445 23.54 -27.13 17.52
CA HIS A 445 24.08 -27.47 16.21
C HIS A 445 23.19 -26.90 15.10
N PHE A 446 23.81 -26.25 14.12
CA PHE A 446 23.24 -25.78 12.88
C PHE A 446 23.93 -26.49 11.72
N GLU A 447 23.17 -27.29 10.98
CA GLU A 447 23.58 -27.85 9.68
C GLU A 447 23.49 -26.77 8.58
N THR A 448 22.56 -25.80 8.71
CA THR A 448 22.42 -24.64 7.81
C THR A 448 22.04 -23.33 8.56
N PRO A 449 22.61 -22.17 8.19
CA PRO A 449 22.18 -20.84 8.65
C PRO A 449 20.74 -20.44 8.38
N GLU A 450 19.99 -21.07 7.47
CA GLU A 450 18.64 -20.62 7.06
C GLU A 450 17.70 -20.27 8.23
N LYS A 451 17.80 -21.01 9.35
CA LYS A 451 17.06 -20.74 10.60
C LYS A 451 17.60 -19.50 11.35
N PRO A 452 18.86 -19.45 11.83
CA PRO A 452 19.36 -18.26 12.53
C PRO A 452 19.38 -16.99 11.65
N ASP A 453 19.75 -17.07 10.36
CA ASP A 453 19.67 -15.92 9.43
C ASP A 453 18.23 -15.44 9.20
N SER A 454 17.22 -16.31 9.36
CA SER A 454 15.81 -15.89 9.35
C SER A 454 15.42 -15.12 10.60
N LEU A 455 15.98 -15.50 11.76
CA LEU A 455 15.76 -14.82 13.03
C LEU A 455 16.47 -13.45 13.03
N PHE A 456 17.76 -13.40 12.71
CA PHE A 456 18.53 -12.15 12.62
C PHE A 456 17.91 -11.13 11.65
N ALA A 457 17.64 -11.53 10.40
CA ALA A 457 17.07 -10.63 9.40
C ALA A 457 15.67 -10.11 9.79
N PHE A 458 14.87 -10.87 10.55
CA PHE A 458 13.63 -10.33 11.11
C PHE A 458 13.89 -9.24 12.16
N LEU A 459 14.79 -9.53 13.11
CA LEU A 459 15.09 -8.67 14.25
C LEU A 459 15.74 -7.36 13.83
N GLU A 460 16.60 -7.36 12.79
CA GLU A 460 17.13 -6.17 12.13
C GLU A 460 16.01 -5.26 11.62
N ASN A 461 15.12 -5.81 10.79
CA ASN A 461 14.05 -5.06 10.11
C ASN A 461 13.04 -4.41 11.07
N HIS A 462 13.05 -4.79 12.36
CA HIS A 462 12.16 -4.28 13.40
C HIS A 462 12.90 -3.60 14.57
N GLY A 463 14.22 -3.38 14.45
CA GLY A 463 15.04 -2.69 15.44
C GLY A 463 15.32 -3.47 16.73
N LEU A 464 14.99 -4.77 16.77
CA LEU A 464 15.11 -5.60 17.97
C LEU A 464 16.55 -6.02 18.28
N LEU A 465 17.48 -5.94 17.32
CA LEU A 465 18.92 -6.08 17.62
C LEU A 465 19.50 -4.94 18.47
N VAL A 466 18.81 -3.79 18.53
CA VAL A 466 19.19 -2.64 19.37
C VAL A 466 18.50 -2.68 20.74
N CYS A 467 17.70 -3.73 21.02
CA CYS A 467 17.03 -3.90 22.30
C CYS A 467 17.90 -4.74 23.25
N ASP A 468 18.01 -4.27 24.50
CA ASP A 468 18.63 -5.01 25.60
C ASP A 468 17.97 -6.40 25.71
N THR A 469 18.75 -7.44 25.41
CA THR A 469 18.24 -8.81 25.26
C THR A 469 17.79 -9.40 26.59
N GLU A 470 18.49 -9.09 27.69
CA GLU A 470 18.13 -9.51 29.06
C GLU A 470 16.90 -8.77 29.59
N LYS A 471 16.80 -7.46 29.35
CA LYS A 471 15.69 -6.65 29.89
C LYS A 471 14.43 -6.69 29.01
N THR A 472 14.53 -7.08 27.73
CA THR A 472 13.44 -6.90 26.74
C THR A 472 12.97 -8.17 26.03
N LEU A 473 13.85 -9.14 25.77
CA LEU A 473 13.55 -10.31 24.93
C LEU A 473 13.52 -11.61 25.74
N LEU A 474 14.56 -11.88 26.53
CA LEU A 474 14.67 -13.04 27.40
C LEU A 474 13.45 -13.20 28.35
N PRO A 475 12.94 -12.13 29.03
CA PRO A 475 11.81 -12.28 29.95
C PRO A 475 10.51 -12.66 29.23
N LYS A 476 10.36 -12.31 27.95
CA LYS A 476 9.20 -12.71 27.13
C LYS A 476 9.27 -14.19 26.76
N ILE A 477 10.47 -14.67 26.41
CA ILE A 477 10.67 -16.09 26.07
C ILE A 477 10.47 -16.96 27.30
N GLU A 478 11.08 -16.62 28.44
CA GLU A 478 10.95 -17.41 29.66
C GLU A 478 9.52 -17.35 30.25
N TYR A 479 8.82 -16.22 30.14
CA TYR A 479 7.39 -16.15 30.49
C TYR A 479 6.51 -17.03 29.57
N LEU A 480 6.72 -16.98 28.25
CA LEU A 480 5.96 -17.85 27.34
C LEU A 480 6.36 -19.34 27.52
N HIS A 481 7.58 -19.62 27.97
CA HIS A 481 8.06 -20.95 28.32
C HIS A 481 7.38 -21.47 29.59
N SER A 482 7.23 -20.66 30.64
CA SER A 482 6.50 -21.03 31.87
C SER A 482 5.00 -21.24 31.64
N LEU A 483 4.41 -20.59 30.63
CA LEU A 483 3.07 -20.92 30.10
C LEU A 483 3.01 -22.26 29.32
N GLY A 484 4.02 -23.11 29.45
CA GLY A 484 4.07 -24.47 28.89
C GLY A 484 4.18 -24.50 27.37
N PHE A 485 4.89 -23.54 26.75
CA PHE A 485 5.26 -23.61 25.34
C PHE A 485 6.72 -24.04 25.22
N SER A 486 6.96 -25.25 24.68
CA SER A 486 8.32 -25.75 24.48
C SER A 486 9.13 -24.86 23.53
N ARG A 487 10.44 -24.75 23.77
CA ARG A 487 11.35 -23.88 23.00
C ARG A 487 11.23 -24.05 21.47
N PRO A 488 11.16 -25.28 20.88
CA PRO A 488 10.93 -25.44 19.44
C PRO A 488 9.56 -24.95 18.95
N LYS A 489 8.53 -24.97 19.81
CA LYS A 489 7.21 -24.42 19.48
C LYS A 489 7.21 -22.89 19.57
N LEU A 490 7.94 -22.31 20.53
CA LEU A 490 8.22 -20.87 20.57
C LEU A 490 8.98 -20.43 19.32
N ALA A 491 10.03 -21.13 18.91
CA ALA A 491 10.76 -20.87 17.65
C ALA A 491 9.80 -20.70 16.45
N LYS A 492 8.88 -21.66 16.29
CA LYS A 492 7.89 -21.66 15.21
C LYS A 492 6.81 -20.58 15.35
N ILE A 493 6.42 -20.23 16.57
CA ILE A 493 5.51 -19.13 16.85
C ILE A 493 6.17 -17.79 16.53
N LEU A 494 7.41 -17.59 16.96
CA LEU A 494 8.15 -16.34 16.77
C LEU A 494 8.55 -16.12 15.31
N SER A 495 8.75 -17.17 14.51
CA SER A 495 8.92 -17.02 13.05
C SER A 495 7.59 -16.81 12.29
N SER A 496 6.47 -17.31 12.81
CA SER A 496 5.14 -17.17 12.16
C SER A 496 4.41 -15.87 12.54
N TYR A 497 4.61 -15.38 13.77
CA TYR A 497 4.00 -14.17 14.32
C TYR A 497 5.04 -13.32 15.08
N PRO A 498 6.05 -12.77 14.38
CA PRO A 498 7.20 -12.14 15.02
C PRO A 498 6.87 -10.85 15.80
N SER A 499 5.75 -10.21 15.48
CA SER A 499 5.23 -9.02 16.16
C SER A 499 4.95 -9.22 17.65
N LEU A 500 4.87 -10.46 18.13
CA LEU A 500 4.81 -10.79 19.55
C LEU A 500 6.02 -10.24 20.33
N LEU A 501 7.23 -10.24 19.74
CA LEU A 501 8.42 -9.68 20.38
C LEU A 501 8.37 -8.15 20.54
N MET A 502 7.58 -7.46 19.70
CA MET A 502 7.45 -6.00 19.71
C MET A 502 6.45 -5.47 20.75
N ARG A 503 5.70 -6.33 21.44
CA ARG A 503 4.76 -5.92 22.49
C ARG A 503 5.43 -5.82 23.86
N SER A 504 4.83 -5.06 24.78
CA SER A 504 5.30 -5.00 26.17
C SER A 504 4.96 -6.31 26.88
N LEU A 505 5.91 -6.84 27.66
CA LEU A 505 5.63 -7.98 28.53
C LEU A 505 4.66 -7.57 29.65
N LYS A 506 5.00 -6.49 30.38
CA LYS A 506 4.23 -5.99 31.52
C LYS A 506 2.90 -5.33 31.13
N ASN A 507 2.86 -4.62 30.01
CA ASN A 507 1.70 -3.78 29.62
C ASN A 507 0.82 -4.41 28.53
N GLN A 508 1.09 -5.65 28.07
CA GLN A 508 0.24 -6.29 27.08
C GLN A 508 0.24 -7.82 27.16
N ILE A 509 1.41 -8.47 27.15
CA ILE A 509 1.45 -9.95 27.11
C ILE A 509 0.95 -10.56 28.43
N ILE A 510 1.40 -10.07 29.58
CA ILE A 510 0.92 -10.51 30.90
C ILE A 510 -0.55 -10.10 31.13
N PRO A 511 -0.98 -8.84 30.92
CA PRO A 511 -2.40 -8.46 30.99
C PRO A 511 -3.31 -9.32 30.10
N ASN A 512 -2.94 -9.57 28.84
CA ASN A 512 -3.74 -10.41 27.94
C ASN A 512 -3.80 -11.88 28.40
N PHE A 513 -2.75 -12.41 29.02
CA PHE A 513 -2.81 -13.74 29.65
C PHE A 513 -3.73 -13.73 30.88
N ASN A 514 -3.56 -12.77 31.79
CA ASN A 514 -4.34 -12.66 33.02
C ASN A 514 -5.85 -12.46 32.71
N LEU A 515 -6.18 -11.66 31.69
CA LEU A 515 -7.54 -11.47 31.19
C LEU A 515 -8.14 -12.81 30.72
N LEU A 516 -7.42 -13.58 29.89
CA LEU A 516 -7.86 -14.91 29.47
C LEU A 516 -7.94 -15.91 30.64
N ARG A 517 -6.99 -15.85 31.60
CA ARG A 517 -6.99 -16.67 32.81
C ARG A 517 -8.26 -16.44 33.63
N ASN A 518 -8.61 -15.17 33.84
CA ASN A 518 -9.79 -14.74 34.59
C ASN A 518 -11.08 -15.18 33.87
N LEU A 519 -11.22 -14.89 32.57
CA LEU A 519 -12.40 -15.29 31.78
C LEU A 519 -12.68 -16.80 31.79
N PHE A 520 -11.63 -17.63 31.86
CA PHE A 520 -11.77 -19.08 31.86
C PHE A 520 -11.73 -19.75 33.24
N HIS A 521 -11.43 -18.97 34.29
CA HIS A 521 -11.02 -19.40 35.63
C HIS A 521 -10.02 -20.57 35.60
N SER A 522 -9.09 -20.54 34.63
CA SER A 522 -8.21 -21.68 34.33
C SER A 522 -7.08 -21.30 33.38
N ASP A 523 -5.86 -21.30 33.91
CA ASP A 523 -4.61 -21.18 33.16
C ASP A 523 -4.56 -22.17 32.00
N ASP A 524 -4.95 -23.42 32.24
CA ASP A 524 -4.90 -24.50 31.27
C ASP A 524 -5.85 -24.26 30.06
N LYS A 525 -7.03 -23.66 30.29
CA LYS A 525 -7.94 -23.23 29.22
C LYS A 525 -7.38 -22.00 28.48
N ALA A 526 -6.87 -20.99 29.19
CA ALA A 526 -6.24 -19.81 28.58
C ALA A 526 -5.02 -20.20 27.71
N ILE A 527 -4.17 -21.10 28.21
CA ILE A 527 -3.04 -21.70 27.49
C ILE A 527 -3.52 -22.48 26.26
N LYS A 528 -4.65 -23.20 26.32
CA LYS A 528 -5.25 -23.87 25.14
C LYS A 528 -5.74 -22.87 24.09
N VAL A 529 -6.31 -21.73 24.49
CA VAL A 529 -6.70 -20.63 23.58
C VAL A 529 -5.48 -20.03 22.88
N ILE A 530 -4.43 -19.69 23.64
CA ILE A 530 -3.19 -19.13 23.09
C ILE A 530 -2.46 -20.17 22.21
N LYS A 531 -2.42 -21.44 22.60
CA LYS A 531 -1.86 -22.54 21.78
C LYS A 531 -2.62 -22.78 20.47
N ARG A 532 -3.86 -22.26 20.34
CA ARG A 532 -4.68 -22.30 19.12
C ARG A 532 -4.55 -21.02 18.27
N TYR A 533 -4.49 -19.85 18.90
CA TYR A 533 -4.34 -18.56 18.21
C TYR A 533 -3.42 -17.61 18.98
N THR A 534 -2.11 -17.90 18.95
CA THR A 534 -1.09 -17.11 19.67
C THR A 534 -1.13 -15.59 19.41
N PRO A 535 -1.54 -15.09 18.21
CA PRO A 535 -1.70 -13.65 18.01
C PRO A 535 -2.63 -12.94 18.99
N ILE A 536 -3.49 -13.64 19.73
CA ILE A 536 -4.37 -13.05 20.76
C ILE A 536 -3.60 -12.18 21.77
N LEU A 537 -2.37 -12.57 22.13
CA LEU A 537 -1.50 -11.81 23.04
C LEU A 537 -0.96 -10.50 22.43
N VAL A 538 -1.13 -10.29 21.12
CA VAL A 538 -0.62 -9.15 20.33
C VAL A 538 -1.72 -8.11 20.03
N TYR A 539 -2.98 -8.49 20.25
CA TYR A 539 -4.12 -7.58 20.19
C TYR A 539 -4.24 -6.75 21.48
N ASP A 540 -4.98 -5.65 21.37
CA ASP A 540 -5.64 -5.04 22.51
C ASP A 540 -6.92 -5.86 22.77
N LEU A 541 -7.05 -6.47 23.95
CA LEU A 541 -8.23 -7.26 24.31
C LEU A 541 -9.29 -6.42 25.03
N GLU A 542 -8.92 -5.27 25.60
CA GLU A 542 -9.85 -4.37 26.28
C GLU A 542 -10.69 -3.60 25.25
N SER A 543 -10.07 -3.08 24.19
CA SER A 543 -10.78 -2.39 23.10
C SER A 543 -11.57 -3.32 22.14
N TYR A 544 -11.38 -4.65 22.21
CA TYR A 544 -11.95 -5.59 21.24
C TYR A 544 -12.65 -6.80 21.86
N LEU A 545 -12.03 -7.54 22.78
CA LEU A 545 -12.62 -8.78 23.31
C LEU A 545 -13.76 -8.46 24.28
N TYR A 546 -13.54 -7.57 25.25
CA TYR A 546 -14.56 -7.21 26.24
C TYR A 546 -15.83 -6.60 25.62
N PRO A 547 -15.78 -5.58 24.74
CA PRO A 547 -16.97 -5.05 24.08
C PRO A 547 -17.75 -6.12 23.29
N ASN A 548 -17.04 -7.00 22.57
CA ASN A 548 -17.68 -8.09 21.82
C ASN A 548 -18.34 -9.13 22.74
N MET A 549 -17.74 -9.45 23.90
CA MET A 549 -18.35 -10.35 24.88
C MET A 549 -19.52 -9.69 25.62
N ASN A 550 -19.43 -8.39 25.92
CA ASN A 550 -20.50 -7.64 26.59
C ASN A 550 -21.73 -7.45 25.67
N VAL A 551 -21.53 -7.22 24.37
CA VAL A 551 -22.63 -7.24 23.37
C VAL A 551 -23.33 -8.60 23.35
N LEU A 552 -22.58 -9.71 23.32
CA LEU A 552 -23.17 -11.06 23.33
C LEU A 552 -23.83 -11.39 24.69
N ARG A 553 -23.34 -10.87 25.82
CA ARG A 553 -23.98 -11.05 27.13
C ARG A 553 -25.28 -10.24 27.25
N GLY A 554 -25.31 -9.01 26.72
CA GLY A 554 -26.46 -8.11 26.79
C GLY A 554 -27.71 -8.62 26.05
N ILE A 555 -27.50 -9.41 24.99
CA ILE A 555 -28.57 -10.11 24.25
C ILE A 555 -28.89 -11.51 24.83
N GLY A 556 -28.31 -11.88 25.98
CA GLY A 556 -28.59 -13.16 26.63
C GLY A 556 -27.84 -14.39 26.10
N VAL A 557 -26.76 -14.26 25.32
CA VAL A 557 -25.91 -15.44 25.01
C VAL A 557 -25.23 -15.93 26.29
N PRO A 558 -25.37 -17.22 26.68
CA PRO A 558 -24.73 -17.75 27.87
C PRO A 558 -23.21 -17.62 27.83
N GLU A 559 -22.60 -17.17 28.93
CA GLU A 559 -21.14 -17.02 29.07
C GLU A 559 -20.41 -18.32 28.70
N SER A 560 -20.99 -19.48 29.04
CA SER A 560 -20.47 -20.80 28.65
C SER A 560 -20.36 -21.00 27.14
N ASN A 561 -21.31 -20.49 26.35
CA ASN A 561 -21.26 -20.52 24.88
C ASN A 561 -20.24 -19.50 24.33
N ILE A 562 -20.15 -18.31 24.92
CA ILE A 562 -19.15 -17.29 24.53
C ILE A 562 -17.73 -17.81 24.78
N LEU A 563 -17.47 -18.42 25.94
CA LEU A 563 -16.18 -19.04 26.28
C LEU A 563 -15.85 -20.27 25.41
N VAL A 564 -16.86 -21.08 25.04
CA VAL A 564 -16.69 -22.17 24.06
C VAL A 564 -16.30 -21.61 22.68
N LEU A 565 -16.89 -20.47 22.26
CA LEU A 565 -16.53 -19.80 21.02
C LEU A 565 -15.10 -19.20 21.08
N LEU A 566 -14.75 -18.51 22.17
CA LEU A 566 -13.40 -17.98 22.41
C LEU A 566 -12.34 -19.09 22.35
N ASN A 567 -12.61 -20.26 22.95
CA ASN A 567 -11.73 -21.42 22.90
C ASN A 567 -11.68 -22.08 21.50
N ARG A 568 -12.81 -22.15 20.78
CA ARG A 568 -12.87 -22.82 19.46
C ARG A 568 -12.31 -21.99 18.32
N GLN A 569 -12.66 -20.70 18.24
CA GLN A 569 -12.27 -19.76 17.20
C GLN A 569 -11.97 -18.37 17.79
N PRO A 570 -10.79 -18.14 18.39
CA PRO A 570 -10.52 -16.91 19.15
C PRO A 570 -10.67 -15.61 18.32
N ARG A 571 -10.37 -15.68 17.01
CA ARG A 571 -10.54 -14.58 16.04
C ARG A 571 -12.00 -14.18 15.75
N SER A 572 -12.99 -14.93 16.25
CA SER A 572 -14.41 -14.56 16.13
C SER A 572 -14.72 -13.30 16.96
N LEU A 573 -14.26 -13.24 18.21
CA LEU A 573 -14.50 -12.15 19.17
C LEU A 573 -13.45 -11.03 19.11
N LEU A 574 -12.52 -11.08 18.14
CA LEU A 574 -11.55 -10.01 17.83
C LEU A 574 -11.99 -9.28 16.56
N TYR A 575 -13.19 -8.70 16.60
CA TYR A 575 -13.79 -7.92 15.51
C TYR A 575 -14.11 -6.50 15.96
N ASN A 576 -14.46 -5.62 15.01
CA ASN A 576 -14.96 -4.30 15.34
C ASN A 576 -16.31 -4.44 16.10
N PRO A 577 -16.46 -3.86 17.31
CA PRO A 577 -17.67 -4.08 18.12
C PRO A 577 -18.97 -3.53 17.52
N VAL A 578 -18.92 -2.38 16.84
CA VAL A 578 -20.10 -1.79 16.18
C VAL A 578 -20.66 -2.78 15.15
N ARG A 579 -19.79 -3.33 14.30
CA ARG A 579 -20.20 -4.34 13.33
C ARG A 579 -20.61 -5.67 13.93
N LEU A 580 -20.06 -6.08 15.08
CA LEU A 580 -20.56 -7.29 15.76
C LEU A 580 -21.99 -7.07 16.26
N LYS A 581 -22.31 -5.87 16.77
CA LYS A 581 -23.68 -5.48 17.17
C LYS A 581 -24.65 -5.50 15.97
N GLU A 582 -24.29 -4.89 14.84
CA GLU A 582 -25.08 -4.96 13.58
C GLU A 582 -25.40 -6.42 13.17
N ILE A 583 -24.41 -7.32 13.28
CA ILE A 583 -24.54 -8.75 12.92
C ILE A 583 -25.43 -9.51 13.91
N VAL A 584 -25.32 -9.16 15.19
CA VAL A 584 -26.13 -9.69 16.29
C VAL A 584 -27.61 -9.32 16.09
N GLU A 585 -27.89 -8.03 15.87
CA GLU A 585 -29.24 -7.51 15.65
C GLU A 585 -29.90 -8.09 14.39
N GLU A 586 -29.11 -8.40 13.34
CA GLU A 586 -29.60 -9.12 12.16
C GLU A 586 -29.90 -10.59 12.46
N ALA A 587 -29.13 -11.27 13.32
CA ALA A 587 -29.40 -12.65 13.73
C ALA A 587 -30.65 -12.76 14.63
N GLU A 588 -30.86 -11.79 15.53
CA GLU A 588 -32.08 -11.67 16.34
C GLU A 588 -33.30 -11.38 15.47
N ARG A 589 -33.22 -10.43 14.52
CA ARG A 589 -34.28 -10.16 13.53
C ARG A 589 -34.58 -11.34 12.59
N MET A 590 -33.66 -12.31 12.46
CA MET A 590 -33.90 -13.57 11.74
C MET A 590 -34.58 -14.66 12.59
N GLY A 591 -34.89 -14.38 13.87
CA GLY A 591 -35.59 -15.28 14.77
C GLY A 591 -34.71 -16.39 15.36
N PHE A 592 -33.40 -16.18 15.47
CA PHE A 592 -32.51 -17.12 16.15
C PHE A 592 -32.38 -16.79 17.64
N ASP A 593 -32.72 -17.75 18.50
CA ASP A 593 -32.56 -17.62 19.96
C ASP A 593 -31.06 -17.52 20.38
N PRO A 594 -30.65 -16.39 21.03
CA PRO A 594 -29.30 -16.18 21.54
C PRO A 594 -28.80 -17.23 22.56
N SER A 595 -29.70 -17.95 23.24
CA SER A 595 -29.33 -19.04 24.14
C SER A 595 -28.55 -20.15 23.41
N THR A 596 -28.79 -20.30 22.10
CA THR A 596 -28.36 -21.47 21.34
C THR A 596 -26.92 -21.39 20.81
N LYS A 597 -26.33 -22.58 20.63
CA LYS A 597 -25.09 -22.76 19.85
C LYS A 597 -25.31 -22.51 18.34
N MET A 598 -26.57 -22.43 17.89
CA MET A 598 -26.91 -22.09 16.51
C MET A 598 -26.73 -20.59 16.26
N PHE A 599 -27.18 -19.73 17.17
CA PHE A 599 -27.01 -18.27 17.09
C PHE A 599 -25.55 -17.87 16.84
N LEU A 600 -24.61 -18.41 17.62
CA LEU A 600 -23.18 -18.16 17.40
C LEU A 600 -22.67 -18.67 16.04
N SER A 601 -23.30 -19.69 15.48
CA SER A 601 -22.99 -20.18 14.12
C SER A 601 -23.53 -19.26 13.02
N VAL A 602 -24.70 -18.64 13.25
CA VAL A 602 -25.27 -17.56 12.41
C VAL A 602 -24.39 -16.32 12.46
N VAL A 603 -24.00 -15.85 13.65
CA VAL A 603 -23.10 -14.69 13.82
C VAL A 603 -21.76 -14.91 13.12
N ILE A 604 -21.18 -16.11 13.17
CA ILE A 604 -19.96 -16.45 12.40
C ILE A 604 -20.21 -16.41 10.89
N ALA A 605 -21.35 -16.92 10.41
CA ALA A 605 -21.69 -16.95 8.99
C ALA A 605 -21.91 -15.54 8.44
N LEU A 606 -22.78 -14.75 9.09
CA LEU A 606 -23.07 -13.36 8.74
C LEU A 606 -21.81 -12.48 8.77
N LYS A 607 -20.95 -12.62 9.80
CA LYS A 607 -19.65 -11.94 9.89
C LYS A 607 -18.73 -12.16 8.67
N SER A 608 -18.87 -13.27 7.96
CA SER A 608 -18.04 -13.59 6.79
C SER A 608 -18.53 -12.92 5.50
N MET A 609 -19.68 -12.26 5.51
CA MET A 609 -20.44 -11.82 4.34
C MET A 609 -21.01 -10.39 4.53
N THR A 610 -21.60 -9.84 3.47
CA THR A 610 -22.47 -8.64 3.55
C THR A 610 -23.90 -9.03 3.21
N LYS A 611 -24.90 -8.20 3.51
CA LYS A 611 -26.30 -8.44 3.11
C LYS A 611 -26.45 -8.67 1.60
N SER A 612 -25.74 -7.89 0.78
CA SER A 612 -25.68 -8.12 -0.69
C SER A 612 -24.98 -9.43 -1.09
N THR A 613 -24.05 -9.94 -0.29
CA THR A 613 -23.43 -11.27 -0.50
C THR A 613 -24.35 -12.41 -0.07
N LEU A 614 -25.24 -12.18 0.90
CA LEU A 614 -26.24 -13.16 1.32
C LEU A 614 -27.32 -13.35 0.25
N GLU A 615 -27.92 -12.25 -0.23
CA GLU A 615 -28.91 -12.29 -1.32
C GLU A 615 -28.38 -12.97 -2.58
N LYS A 616 -27.14 -12.64 -2.99
CA LYS A 616 -26.51 -13.30 -4.15
C LYS A 616 -26.34 -14.81 -4.00
N LYS A 617 -26.25 -15.32 -2.77
CA LYS A 617 -26.22 -16.77 -2.52
C LYS A 617 -27.62 -17.36 -2.50
N PHE A 618 -28.61 -16.65 -1.99
CA PHE A 618 -30.02 -17.04 -2.15
C PHE A 618 -30.36 -17.16 -3.65
N ASP A 619 -29.95 -16.21 -4.50
CA ASP A 619 -30.06 -16.31 -5.97
C ASP A 619 -29.37 -17.56 -6.57
N VAL A 620 -28.23 -18.00 -6.01
CA VAL A 620 -27.56 -19.23 -6.45
C VAL A 620 -28.39 -20.47 -6.09
N TYR A 621 -29.05 -20.51 -4.93
CA TYR A 621 -29.93 -21.63 -4.57
C TYR A 621 -31.26 -21.60 -5.34
N ARG A 622 -31.85 -20.41 -5.57
CA ARG A 622 -33.04 -20.22 -6.43
C ARG A 622 -32.81 -20.79 -7.83
N ARG A 623 -31.61 -20.62 -8.41
CA ARG A 623 -31.21 -21.21 -9.71
C ARG A 623 -31.14 -22.74 -9.74
N TRP A 624 -31.09 -23.40 -8.58
CA TRP A 624 -31.20 -24.86 -8.45
C TRP A 624 -32.61 -25.30 -8.01
N GLY A 625 -33.61 -24.43 -8.12
CA GLY A 625 -35.01 -24.73 -7.84
C GLY A 625 -35.36 -24.81 -6.35
N TRP A 626 -34.54 -24.24 -5.46
CA TRP A 626 -34.93 -24.10 -4.06
C TRP A 626 -35.87 -22.91 -3.91
N SER A 627 -37.01 -23.13 -3.25
CA SER A 627 -37.90 -22.06 -2.80
C SER A 627 -37.25 -21.19 -1.71
N ASP A 628 -37.70 -19.95 -1.53
CA ASP A 628 -37.20 -19.09 -0.44
C ASP A 628 -37.42 -19.73 0.94
N GLN A 629 -38.54 -20.45 1.13
CA GLN A 629 -38.79 -21.23 2.35
C GLN A 629 -37.72 -22.31 2.58
N GLU A 630 -37.35 -23.07 1.54
CA GLU A 630 -36.25 -24.04 1.62
C GLU A 630 -34.89 -23.38 1.86
N ILE A 631 -34.62 -22.21 1.29
CA ILE A 631 -33.36 -21.47 1.48
C ILE A 631 -33.25 -20.97 2.92
N HIS A 632 -34.30 -20.37 3.47
CA HIS A 632 -34.34 -19.91 4.87
C HIS A 632 -34.25 -21.09 5.85
N GLU A 633 -34.93 -22.20 5.56
CA GLU A 633 -34.89 -23.39 6.40
C GLU A 633 -33.54 -24.13 6.32
N ALA A 634 -32.92 -24.18 5.14
CA ALA A 634 -31.56 -24.67 4.97
C ALA A 634 -30.54 -23.79 5.74
N PHE A 635 -30.73 -22.46 5.74
CA PHE A 635 -29.93 -21.55 6.54
C PHE A 635 -30.12 -21.80 8.04
N ARG A 636 -31.37 -21.96 8.53
CA ARG A 636 -31.66 -22.29 9.93
C ARG A 636 -31.00 -23.58 10.38
N ARG A 637 -31.03 -24.62 9.54
CA ARG A 637 -30.47 -25.95 9.86
C ARG A 637 -28.94 -25.98 9.87
N HIS A 638 -28.26 -25.24 9.00
CA HIS A 638 -26.80 -25.23 8.96
C HIS A 638 -26.22 -23.91 8.39
N PRO A 639 -26.19 -22.81 9.17
CA PRO A 639 -25.84 -21.46 8.68
C PRO A 639 -24.51 -21.38 7.92
N LEU A 640 -23.55 -22.25 8.27
CA LEU A 640 -22.25 -22.32 7.63
C LEU A 640 -22.28 -22.80 6.17
N CYS A 641 -23.41 -23.34 5.66
CA CYS A 641 -23.56 -23.63 4.23
C CYS A 641 -23.45 -22.35 3.39
N MET A 642 -23.93 -21.21 3.91
CA MET A 642 -23.84 -19.90 3.25
C MET A 642 -22.39 -19.38 3.18
N THR A 643 -21.47 -19.87 4.01
CA THR A 643 -20.05 -19.46 3.96
C THR A 643 -19.27 -20.05 2.78
N VAL A 644 -19.84 -21.04 2.08
CA VAL A 644 -19.22 -21.75 0.96
C VAL A 644 -19.14 -20.86 -0.29
N SER A 645 -18.11 -21.01 -1.13
CA SER A 645 -17.98 -20.25 -2.38
C SER A 645 -19.00 -20.70 -3.43
N GLU A 646 -19.46 -19.76 -4.26
CA GLU A 646 -20.47 -20.00 -5.30
C GLU A 646 -20.02 -21.14 -6.25
N ASP A 647 -18.77 -21.14 -6.70
CA ASP A 647 -18.19 -22.22 -7.53
C ASP A 647 -18.29 -23.61 -6.88
N LYS A 648 -18.13 -23.68 -5.54
CA LYS A 648 -18.21 -24.95 -4.80
C LYS A 648 -19.66 -25.40 -4.62
N VAL A 649 -20.61 -24.48 -4.43
CA VAL A 649 -22.04 -24.81 -4.45
C VAL A 649 -22.42 -25.33 -5.83
N MET A 650 -22.08 -24.60 -6.91
CA MET A 650 -22.35 -25.02 -8.29
C MET A 650 -21.75 -26.40 -8.62
N ALA A 651 -20.49 -26.65 -8.25
CA ALA A 651 -19.84 -27.95 -8.50
C ALA A 651 -20.45 -29.12 -7.70
N ILE A 652 -20.94 -28.87 -6.49
CA ILE A 652 -21.62 -29.89 -5.68
C ILE A 652 -23.01 -30.18 -6.24
N MET A 653 -23.80 -29.15 -6.57
CA MET A 653 -25.14 -29.30 -7.11
C MET A 653 -25.14 -29.94 -8.51
N ASP A 654 -24.19 -29.57 -9.39
CA ASP A 654 -24.03 -30.21 -10.71
C ASP A 654 -23.71 -31.70 -10.58
N PHE A 655 -22.85 -32.06 -9.64
CA PHE A 655 -22.46 -33.46 -9.41
C PHE A 655 -23.57 -34.28 -8.74
N LEU A 656 -24.27 -33.76 -7.74
CA LEU A 656 -25.32 -34.49 -7.03
C LEU A 656 -26.64 -34.53 -7.82
N VAL A 657 -27.09 -33.40 -8.38
CA VAL A 657 -28.38 -33.31 -9.08
C VAL A 657 -28.26 -33.89 -10.50
N LYS A 658 -27.36 -33.36 -11.33
CA LYS A 658 -27.33 -33.75 -12.75
C LYS A 658 -26.61 -35.07 -13.03
N LYS A 659 -25.55 -35.39 -12.29
CA LYS A 659 -24.70 -36.58 -12.57
C LYS A 659 -25.07 -37.81 -11.75
N LEU A 660 -25.94 -37.66 -10.75
CA LEU A 660 -26.35 -38.72 -9.83
C LEU A 660 -27.85 -38.75 -9.53
N GLY A 661 -28.65 -37.86 -10.13
CA GLY A 661 -30.12 -37.90 -10.07
C GLY A 661 -30.75 -37.50 -8.73
N TYR A 662 -30.00 -37.02 -7.74
CA TYR A 662 -30.58 -36.62 -6.47
C TYR A 662 -31.43 -35.36 -6.63
N SER A 663 -32.68 -35.39 -6.15
CA SER A 663 -33.55 -34.21 -6.14
C SER A 663 -32.91 -33.03 -5.40
N SER A 664 -32.98 -31.85 -6.01
CA SER A 664 -32.46 -30.62 -5.41
C SER A 664 -33.09 -30.29 -4.05
N THR A 665 -34.39 -30.59 -3.88
CA THR A 665 -35.13 -30.39 -2.61
C THR A 665 -34.69 -31.36 -1.52
N LEU A 666 -34.13 -32.52 -1.88
CA LEU A 666 -33.51 -33.44 -0.92
C LEU A 666 -32.18 -32.90 -0.38
N ILE A 667 -31.42 -32.16 -1.22
CA ILE A 667 -30.21 -31.45 -0.81
C ILE A 667 -30.56 -30.22 0.03
N ALA A 668 -31.64 -29.51 -0.30
CA ALA A 668 -32.16 -28.41 0.53
C ALA A 668 -32.50 -28.85 1.96
N LYS A 669 -33.05 -30.07 2.10
CA LYS A 669 -33.31 -30.70 3.40
C LYS A 669 -32.03 -31.11 4.15
N GLN A 670 -30.86 -31.18 3.51
CA GLN A 670 -29.56 -31.58 4.09
C GLN A 670 -28.40 -30.62 3.74
N PRO A 671 -28.44 -29.35 4.21
CA PRO A 671 -27.45 -28.31 3.87
C PRO A 671 -26.03 -28.57 4.42
N SER A 672 -25.86 -29.54 5.33
CA SER A 672 -24.56 -30.00 5.84
C SER A 672 -23.61 -30.45 4.72
N ILE A 673 -24.16 -31.03 3.65
CA ILE A 673 -23.42 -31.59 2.50
C ILE A 673 -22.60 -30.51 1.80
N LEU A 674 -23.17 -29.32 1.60
CA LEU A 674 -22.52 -28.19 0.92
C LEU A 674 -21.23 -27.75 1.63
N TRP A 675 -21.13 -27.94 2.94
CA TRP A 675 -19.95 -27.57 3.73
C TRP A 675 -18.80 -28.59 3.63
N LYS A 676 -19.08 -29.87 3.34
CA LYS A 676 -18.09 -30.96 3.21
C LYS A 676 -17.08 -30.70 2.07
N SER A 677 -15.96 -31.43 2.05
CA SER A 677 -14.98 -31.31 0.96
C SER A 677 -15.46 -32.04 -0.30
N PHE A 678 -15.58 -31.32 -1.42
CA PHE A 678 -16.05 -31.89 -2.68
C PHE A 678 -15.20 -33.08 -3.15
N ARG A 679 -13.88 -32.86 -3.30
CA ARG A 679 -12.95 -33.91 -3.77
C ARG A 679 -12.63 -35.01 -2.74
N LYS A 680 -12.73 -34.74 -1.44
CA LYS A 680 -12.34 -35.71 -0.39
C LYS A 680 -13.51 -36.46 0.26
N ASN A 681 -14.71 -35.87 0.32
CA ASN A 681 -15.85 -36.45 1.03
C ASN A 681 -17.08 -36.65 0.13
N ILE A 682 -17.32 -35.79 -0.87
CA ILE A 682 -18.54 -35.89 -1.68
C ILE A 682 -18.31 -36.89 -2.82
N VAL A 683 -17.35 -36.63 -3.72
CA VAL A 683 -17.10 -37.48 -4.90
C VAL A 683 -16.79 -38.94 -4.53
N PRO A 684 -15.87 -39.28 -3.59
CA PRO A 684 -15.53 -40.68 -3.31
C PRO A 684 -16.70 -41.47 -2.72
N ARG A 685 -17.49 -40.84 -1.85
CA ARG A 685 -18.64 -41.50 -1.21
C ARG A 685 -19.80 -41.68 -2.16
N ALA A 686 -20.07 -40.69 -3.02
CA ALA A 686 -21.09 -40.79 -4.05
C ALA A 686 -20.81 -41.89 -5.08
N LEU A 687 -19.55 -42.04 -5.51
CA LEU A 687 -19.13 -43.13 -6.38
C LEU A 687 -19.29 -44.49 -5.69
N PHE A 688 -18.89 -44.60 -4.41
CA PHE A 688 -19.11 -45.82 -3.62
C PHE A 688 -20.60 -46.16 -3.43
N ALA A 689 -21.47 -45.18 -3.20
CA ALA A 689 -22.90 -45.41 -3.12
C ALA A 689 -23.50 -45.88 -4.46
N ARG A 690 -23.06 -45.29 -5.58
CA ARG A 690 -23.46 -45.75 -6.91
C ARG A 690 -23.04 -47.20 -7.16
N GLU A 691 -21.85 -47.58 -6.72
CA GLU A 691 -21.33 -48.95 -6.84
C GLU A 691 -22.17 -49.97 -6.05
N LEU A 692 -22.57 -49.64 -4.82
CA LEU A 692 -23.47 -50.48 -4.01
C LEU A 692 -24.86 -50.64 -4.64
N LEU A 693 -25.39 -49.58 -5.28
CA LEU A 693 -26.66 -49.61 -6.00
C LEU A 693 -26.54 -50.47 -7.28
N SER A 694 -25.46 -50.33 -8.07
CA SER A 694 -25.27 -51.13 -9.29
C SER A 694 -24.95 -52.61 -9.03
N GLN A 695 -24.44 -52.95 -7.83
CA GLN A 695 -24.26 -54.33 -7.40
C GLN A 695 -25.49 -54.91 -6.68
N GLY A 696 -26.60 -54.17 -6.58
CA GLY A 696 -27.84 -54.62 -5.92
C GLY A 696 -27.71 -54.86 -4.41
N LEU A 697 -26.65 -54.34 -3.77
CA LEU A 697 -26.33 -54.59 -2.36
C LEU A 697 -27.16 -53.72 -1.39
N VAL A 698 -27.80 -52.67 -1.89
CA VAL A 698 -28.63 -51.72 -1.14
C VAL A 698 -29.74 -51.19 -2.05
N ASN A 699 -30.98 -51.06 -1.54
CA ASN A 699 -32.13 -50.60 -2.35
C ASN A 699 -32.38 -49.08 -2.27
N ASP A 700 -32.07 -48.43 -1.13
CA ASP A 700 -32.08 -46.97 -0.94
C ASP A 700 -30.91 -46.57 -0.03
N LEU A 701 -30.26 -45.43 -0.32
CA LEU A 701 -29.03 -45.00 0.34
C LEU A 701 -29.10 -43.53 0.74
N LYS A 702 -29.89 -43.27 1.80
CA LYS A 702 -30.19 -41.94 2.36
C LYS A 702 -28.95 -41.05 2.50
N LEU A 703 -29.01 -39.85 1.93
CA LEU A 703 -27.92 -38.86 1.87
C LEU A 703 -27.23 -38.58 3.23
N SER A 704 -27.96 -38.66 4.34
CA SER A 704 -27.43 -38.41 5.69
C SER A 704 -26.51 -39.54 6.16
N VAL A 705 -26.87 -40.81 5.88
CA VAL A 705 -25.99 -41.97 6.11
C VAL A 705 -24.73 -41.82 5.25
N LEU A 706 -24.87 -41.33 4.02
CA LEU A 706 -23.74 -41.20 3.10
C LEU A 706 -22.79 -40.04 3.44
N PHE A 707 -23.30 -38.86 3.82
CA PHE A 707 -22.49 -37.63 3.92
C PHE A 707 -22.33 -37.06 5.34
N ASP A 708 -23.20 -37.41 6.31
CA ASP A 708 -23.07 -36.98 7.71
C ASP A 708 -22.33 -38.00 8.61
N THR A 709 -22.16 -39.25 8.17
CA THR A 709 -21.29 -40.22 8.84
C THR A 709 -19.83 -39.74 8.89
N SER A 710 -19.20 -39.86 10.06
CA SER A 710 -17.80 -39.45 10.25
C SER A 710 -16.84 -40.26 9.38
N GLU A 711 -15.70 -39.68 9.00
CA GLU A 711 -14.71 -40.32 8.11
C GLU A 711 -14.19 -41.65 8.67
N LYS A 712 -14.00 -41.77 10.00
CA LYS A 712 -13.64 -43.03 10.68
C LYS A 712 -14.74 -44.10 10.59
N VAL A 713 -16.02 -43.70 10.55
CA VAL A 713 -17.16 -44.63 10.45
C VAL A 713 -17.39 -45.05 9.00
N PHE A 714 -17.30 -44.11 8.06
CA PHE A 714 -17.40 -44.42 6.64
C PHE A 714 -16.33 -45.41 6.18
N ILE A 715 -15.06 -45.22 6.59
CA ILE A 715 -13.96 -46.16 6.28
C ILE A 715 -14.25 -47.57 6.81
N ARG A 716 -14.90 -47.69 7.97
CA ARG A 716 -15.29 -49.00 8.55
C ARG A 716 -16.41 -49.67 7.77
N ILE A 717 -17.39 -48.90 7.32
CA ILE A 717 -18.47 -49.41 6.46
C ILE A 717 -17.87 -49.91 5.14
N THR A 718 -16.97 -49.14 4.50
CA THR A 718 -16.29 -49.59 3.27
C THR A 718 -15.43 -50.84 3.48
N SER A 719 -14.69 -50.95 4.59
CA SER A 719 -13.85 -52.13 4.86
C SER A 719 -14.66 -53.36 5.26
N PHE A 720 -15.75 -53.18 5.99
CA PHE A 720 -16.65 -54.27 6.38
C PHE A 720 -17.38 -54.87 5.16
N LEU A 721 -17.79 -54.03 4.21
CA LEU A 721 -18.41 -54.47 2.96
C LEU A 721 -17.41 -55.19 2.04
N HIS A 722 -16.18 -54.68 1.86
CA HIS A 722 -15.14 -55.42 1.13
C HIS A 722 -14.79 -56.75 1.80
N GLY A 723 -14.71 -56.79 3.14
CA GLY A 723 -14.45 -58.02 3.89
C GLY A 723 -15.57 -59.07 3.80
N ARG A 724 -16.78 -58.70 3.37
CA ARG A 724 -17.90 -59.63 3.15
C ARG A 724 -18.06 -60.11 1.71
N GLN A 725 -17.40 -59.52 0.72
CA GLN A 725 -17.43 -60.02 -0.67
C GLN A 725 -16.77 -61.41 -0.85
N ALA A 726 -16.20 -61.98 0.21
CA ALA A 726 -15.65 -63.34 0.23
C ALA A 726 -16.68 -64.45 0.59
N MET A 727 -17.90 -64.13 1.05
CA MET A 727 -18.94 -65.12 1.38
C MET A 727 -20.36 -64.61 1.04
N ALA A 728 -21.28 -65.54 0.77
CA ALA A 728 -22.58 -65.26 0.15
C ALA A 728 -23.65 -64.63 1.08
N CYS A 729 -24.75 -64.19 0.45
CA CYS A 729 -25.97 -63.62 1.06
C CYS A 729 -26.83 -64.69 1.81
N PRO A 730 -27.91 -64.33 2.55
CA PRO A 730 -28.66 -63.05 2.53
C PRO A 730 -29.06 -62.43 3.92
N GLN A 731 -29.92 -61.41 3.84
CA GLN A 731 -30.77 -60.80 4.90
C GLN A 731 -30.20 -59.65 5.77
N SER A 732 -31.14 -58.94 6.40
CA SER A 732 -31.11 -57.52 6.77
C SER A 732 -29.96 -57.05 7.67
N PHE A 733 -29.38 -55.88 7.35
CA PHE A 733 -28.33 -55.25 8.17
C PHE A 733 -28.83 -54.04 8.97
N ASN A 734 -28.78 -54.14 10.31
CA ASN A 734 -29.16 -53.08 11.24
C ASN A 734 -27.92 -52.32 11.76
N LEU A 735 -27.98 -50.99 11.80
CA LEU A 735 -26.81 -50.10 11.86
C LEU A 735 -26.47 -49.56 13.27
N SER A 736 -26.89 -50.26 14.33
CA SER A 736 -26.78 -49.81 15.72
C SER A 736 -25.40 -50.01 16.39
N MET A 737 -24.50 -50.81 15.80
CA MET A 737 -23.19 -51.16 16.37
C MET A 737 -21.99 -50.40 15.73
N ILE A 738 -20.85 -50.46 16.43
CA ILE A 738 -19.47 -50.03 16.04
C ILE A 738 -19.04 -48.60 16.47
N LYS A 739 -18.32 -48.53 17.62
CA LYS A 739 -17.56 -47.37 18.13
C LYS A 739 -16.01 -47.60 18.00
N LYS A 740 -15.22 -46.56 18.32
CA LYS A 740 -13.73 -46.54 18.58
C LYS A 740 -12.71 -46.75 17.41
N SER A 741 -12.09 -45.66 16.94
CA SER A 741 -10.67 -45.53 16.45
C SER A 741 -10.25 -45.81 14.96
N THR A 742 -9.12 -45.36 14.36
CA THR A 742 -8.40 -44.04 14.21
C THR A 742 -7.33 -44.06 13.07
N THR A 743 -6.97 -42.90 12.46
CA THR A 743 -5.84 -42.63 11.49
C THR A 743 -5.98 -43.24 10.07
N LEU A 744 -5.31 -42.80 8.97
CA LEU A 744 -4.07 -41.99 8.76
C LEU A 744 -4.21 -40.92 7.60
N ARG A 745 -3.12 -40.52 6.89
CA ARG A 745 -3.04 -39.42 5.87
C ARG A 745 -2.48 -39.91 4.51
N PHE A 746 -2.57 -39.12 3.41
CA PHE A 746 -1.43 -38.65 2.57
C PHE A 746 -1.82 -37.58 1.48
N PHE A 747 -1.00 -37.40 0.43
CA PHE A 747 -0.89 -36.24 -0.54
C PHE A 747 -1.74 -36.44 -1.84
N SER A 748 -1.71 -35.69 -2.98
CA SER A 748 -0.73 -34.79 -3.64
C SER A 748 -1.36 -33.65 -4.53
N LYS A 749 -0.67 -33.18 -5.59
CA LYS A 749 -0.93 -31.90 -6.33
C LYS A 749 -0.52 -31.95 -7.83
N THR A 750 -1.32 -31.33 -8.71
CA THR A 750 -1.13 -31.09 -10.17
C THR A 750 -2.12 -30.00 -10.66
N SER A 751 -2.03 -29.29 -11.80
CA SER A 751 -0.94 -28.96 -12.78
C SER A 751 -1.42 -27.88 -13.80
N ASN A 752 -0.63 -27.63 -14.87
CA ASN A 752 -0.94 -27.03 -16.19
C ASN A 752 -0.65 -25.54 -16.49
N GLN A 753 -0.14 -25.32 -17.72
CA GLN A 753 0.05 -24.07 -18.47
C GLN A 753 -0.20 -24.35 -19.98
N ASN A 754 -0.19 -23.30 -20.80
CA ASN A 754 -0.51 -23.24 -22.25
C ASN A 754 -2.01 -23.33 -22.57
N SER A 755 -2.63 -22.17 -22.84
CA SER A 755 -3.98 -22.06 -23.41
C SER A 755 -3.96 -21.29 -24.74
N PHE A 756 -4.78 -21.75 -25.69
CA PHE A 756 -4.92 -21.19 -27.06
C PHE A 756 -5.06 -19.66 -27.08
N THR A 757 -5.80 -19.12 -26.12
CA THR A 757 -6.05 -17.67 -25.93
C THR A 757 -4.77 -16.84 -25.93
N VAL A 758 -3.68 -17.31 -25.31
CA VAL A 758 -2.41 -16.57 -25.23
C VAL A 758 -1.76 -16.49 -26.62
N SER A 759 -1.70 -17.61 -27.35
CA SER A 759 -1.13 -17.69 -28.69
C SER A 759 -1.90 -16.83 -29.69
N TYR A 760 -3.24 -16.83 -29.65
CA TYR A 760 -4.07 -15.96 -30.49
C TYR A 760 -3.79 -14.47 -30.23
N LEU A 761 -3.71 -14.07 -28.95
CA LEU A 761 -3.46 -12.67 -28.55
C LEU A 761 -2.07 -12.18 -28.96
N MET A 762 -1.07 -13.06 -29.01
CA MET A 762 0.25 -12.73 -29.57
C MET A 762 0.19 -12.65 -31.10
N ASN A 763 -0.26 -13.73 -31.76
CA ASN A 763 -0.05 -13.90 -33.20
C ASN A 763 -1.04 -13.09 -34.06
N LYS A 764 -2.31 -13.01 -33.67
CA LYS A 764 -3.34 -12.26 -34.44
C LYS A 764 -3.41 -10.78 -34.03
N CYS A 765 -3.26 -10.49 -32.73
CA CYS A 765 -3.41 -9.13 -32.20
C CYS A 765 -2.07 -8.36 -32.04
N GLY A 766 -0.91 -9.00 -32.24
CA GLY A 766 0.40 -8.35 -32.13
C GLY A 766 0.74 -7.85 -30.72
N PHE A 767 0.20 -8.50 -29.68
CA PHE A 767 0.49 -8.12 -28.29
C PHE A 767 1.70 -8.89 -27.72
N THR A 768 2.42 -8.25 -26.79
CA THR A 768 3.58 -8.88 -26.13
C THR A 768 3.15 -10.07 -25.25
N PRO A 769 4.03 -11.04 -24.97
CA PRO A 769 3.70 -12.21 -24.15
C PRO A 769 3.15 -11.86 -22.76
N GLU A 770 3.66 -10.79 -22.15
CA GLU A 770 3.22 -10.31 -20.83
C GLU A 770 1.81 -9.74 -20.90
N PHE A 771 1.47 -9.03 -21.99
CA PHE A 771 0.10 -8.52 -22.19
C PHE A 771 -0.86 -9.66 -22.54
N ALA A 772 -0.46 -10.61 -23.39
CA ALA A 772 -1.28 -11.79 -23.70
C ALA A 772 -1.56 -12.64 -22.45
N SER A 773 -0.54 -12.90 -21.63
CA SER A 773 -0.63 -13.61 -20.33
C SER A 773 -1.32 -12.78 -19.23
N PHE A 774 -1.42 -11.46 -19.38
CA PHE A 774 -2.29 -10.62 -18.54
C PHE A 774 -3.75 -10.68 -19.00
N ALA A 775 -4.00 -10.55 -20.30
CA ALA A 775 -5.32 -10.53 -20.91
C ALA A 775 -6.05 -11.89 -20.80
N SER A 776 -5.34 -13.02 -20.92
CA SER A 776 -5.91 -14.37 -20.73
C SER A 776 -6.40 -14.68 -19.30
N LYS A 777 -6.17 -13.77 -18.33
CA LYS A 777 -6.79 -13.82 -17.00
C LYS A 777 -8.20 -13.20 -16.97
N TYR A 778 -8.60 -12.55 -18.06
CA TYR A 778 -9.88 -11.87 -18.22
C TYR A 778 -10.74 -12.44 -19.35
N VAL A 779 -10.15 -13.19 -20.28
CA VAL A 779 -10.80 -13.93 -21.36
C VAL A 779 -10.22 -15.34 -21.48
N HIS A 780 -11.05 -16.31 -21.84
CA HIS A 780 -10.64 -17.65 -22.24
C HIS A 780 -11.48 -18.09 -23.43
N PHE A 781 -10.81 -18.60 -24.46
CA PHE A 781 -11.41 -19.22 -25.64
C PHE A 781 -10.39 -20.19 -26.25
N GLU A 782 -10.89 -21.29 -26.82
CA GLU A 782 -10.10 -22.41 -27.31
C GLU A 782 -10.00 -22.42 -28.85
N THR A 783 -10.76 -21.54 -29.50
CA THR A 783 -10.94 -21.45 -30.96
C THR A 783 -11.04 -19.98 -31.40
N PRO A 784 -10.76 -19.64 -32.67
CA PRO A 784 -10.64 -18.25 -33.12
C PRO A 784 -11.94 -17.57 -33.54
N GLU A 785 -13.07 -18.28 -33.70
CA GLU A 785 -14.24 -17.76 -34.43
C GLU A 785 -14.91 -16.57 -33.74
N ARG A 786 -15.08 -16.61 -32.41
CA ARG A 786 -15.63 -15.46 -31.66
C ARG A 786 -14.72 -14.22 -31.72
N PRO A 787 -13.41 -14.33 -31.45
CA PRO A 787 -12.46 -13.25 -31.71
C PRO A 787 -12.50 -12.70 -33.13
N ASP A 788 -12.40 -13.55 -34.17
CA ASP A 788 -12.34 -13.09 -35.56
C ASP A 788 -13.69 -12.52 -36.03
N SER A 789 -14.81 -13.06 -35.55
CA SER A 789 -16.15 -12.49 -35.74
C SER A 789 -16.26 -11.08 -35.14
N LEU A 790 -15.68 -10.82 -33.97
CA LEU A 790 -15.62 -9.46 -33.40
C LEU A 790 -14.81 -8.50 -34.29
N PHE A 791 -13.67 -8.94 -34.84
CA PHE A 791 -12.89 -8.11 -35.77
C PHE A 791 -13.72 -7.76 -37.00
N ALA A 792 -14.26 -8.76 -37.72
CA ALA A 792 -15.08 -8.54 -38.90
C ALA A 792 -16.32 -7.68 -38.61
N PHE A 793 -17.01 -7.91 -37.49
CA PHE A 793 -18.15 -7.12 -37.05
C PHE A 793 -17.79 -5.64 -36.84
N LEU A 794 -16.64 -5.33 -36.23
CA LEU A 794 -16.21 -3.96 -36.00
C LEU A 794 -15.68 -3.29 -37.27
N GLU A 795 -14.98 -4.02 -38.14
CA GLU A 795 -14.53 -3.52 -39.45
C GLU A 795 -15.74 -3.19 -40.34
N ASN A 796 -16.76 -4.07 -40.37
CA ASN A 796 -18.06 -3.81 -41.03
C ASN A 796 -18.86 -2.63 -40.45
N HIS A 797 -18.52 -2.16 -39.25
CA HIS A 797 -19.09 -0.95 -38.63
C HIS A 797 -18.18 0.29 -38.75
N GLY A 798 -17.09 0.22 -39.52
CA GLY A 798 -16.21 1.34 -39.83
C GLY A 798 -15.12 1.61 -38.80
N PHE A 799 -14.80 0.64 -37.93
CA PHE A 799 -13.60 0.72 -37.09
C PHE A 799 -12.37 0.26 -37.87
N SER A 800 -11.25 0.98 -37.77
CA SER A 800 -9.99 0.51 -38.34
C SER A 800 -9.36 -0.57 -37.45
N LYS A 801 -8.55 -1.46 -38.04
CA LYS A 801 -7.75 -2.47 -37.32
C LYS A 801 -6.95 -1.88 -36.15
N THR A 802 -6.38 -0.67 -36.31
CA THR A 802 -5.66 0.04 -35.23
C THR A 802 -6.57 0.56 -34.12
N GLN A 803 -7.82 0.94 -34.43
CA GLN A 803 -8.83 1.25 -33.41
C GLN A 803 -9.25 -0.01 -32.66
N ILE A 804 -9.52 -1.12 -33.36
CA ILE A 804 -9.95 -2.40 -32.77
C ILE A 804 -8.88 -2.96 -31.82
N LEU A 805 -7.61 -2.96 -32.22
CA LEU A 805 -6.51 -3.36 -31.34
C LEU A 805 -6.41 -2.46 -30.09
N ASN A 806 -6.70 -1.16 -30.21
CA ASN A 806 -6.77 -0.25 -29.05
C ASN A 806 -8.00 -0.50 -28.16
N LEU A 807 -9.16 -0.88 -28.73
CA LEU A 807 -10.34 -1.33 -27.97
C LEU A 807 -9.98 -2.57 -27.14
N ILE A 808 -9.43 -3.61 -27.77
CA ILE A 808 -9.05 -4.87 -27.12
C ILE A 808 -7.96 -4.64 -26.06
N LYS A 809 -6.91 -3.85 -26.37
CA LYS A 809 -5.84 -3.50 -25.43
C LYS A 809 -6.36 -2.77 -24.17
N ARG A 810 -7.47 -2.04 -24.28
CA ARG A 810 -8.16 -1.37 -23.15
C ARG A 810 -9.24 -2.25 -22.49
N ARG A 811 -9.83 -3.20 -23.22
CA ARG A 811 -10.94 -4.06 -22.79
C ARG A 811 -10.83 -5.46 -23.45
N PRO A 812 -9.95 -6.37 -22.96
CA PRO A 812 -9.78 -7.70 -23.56
C PRO A 812 -11.08 -8.52 -23.61
N ARG A 813 -11.99 -8.31 -22.65
CA ARG A 813 -13.31 -8.98 -22.55
C ARG A 813 -14.24 -8.82 -23.75
N LEU A 814 -13.97 -7.91 -24.68
CA LEU A 814 -14.74 -7.83 -25.92
C LEU A 814 -14.59 -9.12 -26.76
N LEU A 815 -13.43 -9.80 -26.71
CA LEU A 815 -13.12 -11.04 -27.47
C LEU A 815 -13.99 -12.26 -27.11
N ILE A 816 -14.82 -12.16 -26.07
CA ILE A 816 -15.76 -13.22 -25.63
C ILE A 816 -17.22 -12.75 -25.64
N TYR A 817 -17.52 -11.60 -26.26
CA TYR A 817 -18.89 -11.12 -26.42
C TYR A 817 -19.53 -11.75 -27.66
N ASP A 818 -20.82 -12.07 -27.56
CA ASP A 818 -21.68 -12.38 -28.70
C ASP A 818 -22.00 -11.06 -29.41
N THR A 819 -21.54 -10.89 -30.65
CA THR A 819 -21.65 -9.62 -31.40
C THR A 819 -23.11 -9.22 -31.58
N GLU A 820 -23.92 -10.16 -32.08
CA GLU A 820 -25.33 -9.94 -32.43
C GLU A 820 -26.20 -9.68 -31.21
N LYS A 821 -25.94 -10.37 -30.08
CA LYS A 821 -26.76 -10.21 -28.86
C LYS A 821 -26.24 -9.14 -27.89
N THR A 822 -24.97 -8.73 -28.01
CA THR A 822 -24.30 -7.89 -26.99
C THR A 822 -23.78 -6.55 -27.52
N LEU A 823 -23.47 -6.45 -28.81
CA LEU A 823 -22.86 -5.25 -29.41
C LEU A 823 -23.77 -4.61 -30.46
N LEU A 824 -24.36 -5.38 -31.38
CA LEU A 824 -25.25 -4.87 -32.42
C LEU A 824 -26.38 -3.99 -31.85
N PRO A 825 -27.16 -4.38 -30.82
CA PRO A 825 -28.25 -3.56 -30.30
C PRO A 825 -27.79 -2.24 -29.67
N LYS A 826 -26.51 -2.14 -29.29
CA LYS A 826 -25.93 -0.88 -28.81
C LYS A 826 -25.56 0.04 -29.97
N LEU A 827 -24.99 -0.51 -31.05
CA LEU A 827 -24.66 0.27 -32.24
C LEU A 827 -25.93 0.74 -32.95
N GLU A 828 -26.92 -0.14 -33.13
CA GLU A 828 -28.26 0.18 -33.64
C GLU A 828 -28.92 1.30 -32.84
N PHE A 829 -28.91 1.23 -31.50
CA PHE A 829 -29.44 2.31 -30.66
C PHE A 829 -28.71 3.64 -30.90
N PHE A 830 -27.38 3.63 -31.02
CA PHE A 830 -26.63 4.86 -31.33
C PHE A 830 -26.92 5.40 -32.75
N TYR A 831 -27.16 4.52 -33.73
CA TYR A 831 -27.58 4.94 -35.07
C TYR A 831 -29.01 5.50 -35.07
N SER A 832 -29.95 4.89 -34.34
CA SER A 832 -31.34 5.37 -34.26
C SER A 832 -31.47 6.72 -33.54
N ILE A 833 -30.53 7.08 -32.65
CA ILE A 833 -30.43 8.43 -32.04
C ILE A 833 -29.46 9.37 -32.80
N GLY A 834 -29.18 9.13 -34.08
CA GLY A 834 -28.52 10.11 -34.95
C GLY A 834 -26.99 10.24 -34.82
N PHE A 835 -26.28 9.18 -34.42
CA PHE A 835 -24.81 9.13 -34.56
C PHE A 835 -24.44 8.57 -35.93
N SER A 836 -23.57 9.27 -36.66
CA SER A 836 -22.93 8.68 -37.84
C SER A 836 -21.87 7.66 -37.44
N ARG A 837 -21.56 6.71 -38.33
CA ARG A 837 -20.53 5.68 -38.09
C ARG A 837 -19.17 6.28 -37.69
N PRO A 838 -18.61 7.32 -38.35
CA PRO A 838 -17.32 7.91 -37.97
C PRO A 838 -17.34 8.63 -36.61
N GLU A 839 -18.47 9.23 -36.21
CA GLU A 839 -18.61 9.82 -34.88
C GLU A 839 -18.64 8.74 -33.80
N LEU A 840 -19.39 7.66 -34.04
CA LEU A 840 -19.53 6.57 -33.09
C LEU A 840 -18.22 5.79 -32.90
N THR A 841 -17.47 5.51 -33.97
CA THR A 841 -16.15 4.82 -33.88
C THR A 841 -15.14 5.68 -33.12
N LYS A 842 -15.10 6.99 -33.36
CA LYS A 842 -14.29 7.98 -32.62
C LYS A 842 -14.64 8.01 -31.14
N ILE A 843 -15.92 8.01 -30.78
CA ILE A 843 -16.40 8.00 -29.39
C ILE A 843 -16.03 6.69 -28.69
N LEU A 844 -16.33 5.54 -29.29
CA LEU A 844 -16.12 4.23 -28.68
C LEU A 844 -14.63 3.87 -28.56
N THR A 845 -13.80 4.28 -29.52
CA THR A 845 -12.32 4.16 -29.41
C THR A 845 -11.77 5.03 -28.27
N SER A 846 -12.29 6.25 -28.12
CA SER A 846 -11.92 7.14 -27.02
C SER A 846 -12.33 6.57 -25.66
N TYR A 847 -13.54 6.02 -25.59
CA TYR A 847 -14.21 5.60 -24.36
C TYR A 847 -14.78 4.16 -24.44
N PRO A 848 -13.92 3.12 -24.54
CA PRO A 848 -14.35 1.72 -24.72
C PRO A 848 -15.12 1.13 -23.53
N ALA A 849 -15.26 1.87 -22.43
CA ALA A 849 -16.10 1.50 -21.31
C ALA A 849 -17.61 1.56 -21.66
N VAL A 850 -18.02 2.32 -22.67
CA VAL A 850 -19.44 2.35 -23.11
C VAL A 850 -19.90 0.97 -23.61
N LEU A 851 -19.02 0.20 -24.28
CA LEU A 851 -19.35 -1.14 -24.80
C LEU A 851 -19.66 -2.18 -23.71
N ILE A 852 -19.15 -1.97 -22.48
CA ILE A 852 -19.42 -2.86 -21.33
C ILE A 852 -20.59 -2.37 -20.45
N CYS A 853 -21.17 -1.21 -20.74
CA CYS A 853 -22.38 -0.72 -20.06
C CYS A 853 -23.63 -1.49 -20.52
N SER A 854 -24.65 -1.53 -19.66
CA SER A 854 -25.92 -2.17 -20.03
C SER A 854 -26.74 -1.27 -20.95
N LEU A 855 -27.21 -1.78 -22.09
CA LEU A 855 -28.08 -1.02 -22.99
C LEU A 855 -29.38 -0.62 -22.28
N LYS A 856 -30.14 -1.60 -21.79
CA LYS A 856 -31.44 -1.40 -21.14
C LYS A 856 -31.36 -0.76 -19.75
N LYS A 857 -30.31 -1.03 -18.96
CA LYS A 857 -30.21 -0.52 -17.57
C LYS A 857 -29.35 0.74 -17.40
N GLN A 858 -28.67 1.22 -18.44
CA GLN A 858 -27.73 2.34 -18.32
C GLN A 858 -27.73 3.27 -19.53
N ILE A 859 -27.43 2.76 -20.74
CA ILE A 859 -27.28 3.61 -21.93
C ILE A 859 -28.61 4.29 -22.31
N ILE A 860 -29.70 3.53 -22.43
CA ILE A 860 -31.03 4.08 -22.77
C ILE A 860 -31.55 5.01 -21.65
N PRO A 861 -31.56 4.63 -20.35
CA PRO A 861 -31.93 5.54 -19.27
C PRO A 861 -31.11 6.84 -19.22
N SER A 862 -29.78 6.77 -19.39
CA SER A 862 -28.93 7.97 -19.44
C SER A 862 -29.25 8.85 -20.65
N PHE A 863 -29.51 8.30 -21.83
CA PHE A 863 -29.90 9.10 -22.98
C PHE A 863 -31.26 9.79 -22.74
N ASN A 864 -32.27 9.04 -22.30
CA ASN A 864 -33.60 9.56 -22.02
C ASN A 864 -33.56 10.65 -20.93
N LEU A 865 -32.71 10.49 -19.90
CA LEU A 865 -32.55 11.51 -18.86
C LEU A 865 -31.87 12.78 -19.39
N LEU A 866 -30.85 12.69 -20.26
CA LEU A 866 -30.32 13.89 -20.94
C LEU A 866 -31.38 14.54 -21.85
N ARG A 867 -32.11 13.75 -22.62
CA ARG A 867 -33.18 14.20 -23.52
C ARG A 867 -34.23 15.00 -22.74
N ASN A 868 -34.69 14.46 -21.62
CA ASN A 868 -35.70 15.09 -20.74
C ASN A 868 -35.15 16.36 -20.07
N LEU A 869 -33.93 16.33 -19.52
CA LEU A 869 -33.29 17.50 -18.89
C LEU A 869 -33.05 18.66 -19.87
N PHE A 870 -32.78 18.37 -21.15
CA PHE A 870 -32.55 19.37 -22.17
C PHE A 870 -33.78 19.76 -23.01
N GLN A 871 -34.87 18.99 -22.87
CA GLN A 871 -36.05 18.99 -23.74
C GLN A 871 -35.65 18.97 -25.23
N SER A 872 -34.61 18.20 -25.57
CA SER A 872 -33.99 18.21 -26.90
C SER A 872 -32.99 17.07 -27.08
N ASP A 873 -33.29 16.19 -28.04
CA ASP A 873 -32.39 15.13 -28.51
C ASP A 873 -31.06 15.71 -29.01
N ASP A 874 -31.07 16.76 -29.84
CA ASP A 874 -29.85 17.42 -30.33
C ASP A 874 -28.90 17.87 -29.21
N LYS A 875 -29.42 18.47 -28.14
CA LYS A 875 -28.61 18.90 -26.99
C LYS A 875 -28.05 17.69 -26.24
N ALA A 876 -28.82 16.61 -26.09
CA ALA A 876 -28.34 15.35 -25.49
C ALA A 876 -27.23 14.70 -26.35
N ILE A 877 -27.46 14.56 -27.65
CA ILE A 877 -26.52 14.03 -28.65
C ILE A 877 -25.23 14.87 -28.65
N LYS A 878 -25.34 16.21 -28.68
CA LYS A 878 -24.19 17.15 -28.65
C LYS A 878 -23.38 17.06 -27.35
N THR A 879 -24.04 16.79 -26.23
CA THR A 879 -23.39 16.52 -24.92
C THR A 879 -22.62 15.20 -24.96
N ILE A 880 -23.21 14.13 -25.51
CA ILE A 880 -22.58 12.82 -25.66
C ILE A 880 -21.40 12.89 -26.66
N LYS A 881 -21.56 13.55 -27.82
CA LYS A 881 -20.50 13.78 -28.81
C LYS A 881 -19.32 14.56 -28.21
N ARG A 882 -19.56 15.41 -27.20
CA ARG A 882 -18.52 16.12 -26.43
C ARG A 882 -17.85 15.25 -25.36
N TYR A 883 -18.59 14.38 -24.67
CA TYR A 883 -18.06 13.55 -23.58
C TYR A 883 -18.69 12.15 -23.49
N GLY A 884 -18.39 11.28 -24.45
CA GLY A 884 -18.99 9.93 -24.54
C GLY A 884 -18.74 9.02 -23.33
N ALA A 885 -17.78 9.34 -22.47
CA ALA A 885 -17.61 8.68 -21.16
C ALA A 885 -18.80 8.89 -20.20
N ILE A 886 -19.73 9.81 -20.50
CA ILE A 886 -20.90 10.11 -19.66
C ILE A 886 -21.70 8.85 -19.30
N PHE A 887 -21.90 7.92 -20.24
CA PHE A 887 -22.62 6.66 -20.02
C PHE A 887 -21.97 5.71 -19.01
N VAL A 888 -20.70 5.90 -18.64
CA VAL A 888 -19.98 5.06 -17.67
C VAL A 888 -20.43 5.37 -16.23
N TYR A 889 -21.05 6.53 -16.00
CA TYR A 889 -21.49 6.99 -14.69
C TYR A 889 -22.98 6.66 -14.46
N GLU A 890 -23.33 6.24 -13.24
CA GLU A 890 -24.74 6.13 -12.82
C GLU A 890 -25.28 7.54 -12.51
N PHE A 891 -26.26 8.02 -13.28
CA PHE A 891 -26.76 9.40 -13.16
C PHE A 891 -27.49 9.64 -11.83
N GLU A 892 -28.30 8.69 -11.37
CA GLU A 892 -29.01 8.76 -10.09
C GLU A 892 -28.08 8.86 -8.88
N ARG A 893 -26.83 8.37 -8.99
CA ARG A 893 -25.83 8.49 -7.91
C ARG A 893 -25.01 9.77 -7.97
N ASN A 894 -24.79 10.32 -9.15
CA ASN A 894 -23.82 11.39 -9.38
C ASN A 894 -24.51 12.63 -9.94
N LEU A 895 -25.04 12.55 -11.17
CA LEU A 895 -25.63 13.69 -11.89
C LEU A 895 -26.77 14.34 -11.11
N ILE A 896 -27.81 13.57 -10.75
CA ILE A 896 -29.00 14.14 -10.11
C ILE A 896 -28.69 14.69 -8.69
N PRO A 897 -27.96 13.97 -7.81
CA PRO A 897 -27.53 14.51 -6.52
C PRO A 897 -26.62 15.75 -6.62
N ASN A 898 -25.84 15.88 -7.70
CA ASN A 898 -24.99 17.05 -7.94
C ASN A 898 -25.78 18.25 -8.50
N MET A 899 -26.73 18.02 -9.41
CA MET A 899 -27.65 19.06 -9.88
C MET A 899 -28.50 19.58 -8.70
N ASN A 900 -28.98 18.69 -7.82
CA ASN A 900 -29.74 19.09 -6.63
C ASN A 900 -28.90 19.89 -5.63
N VAL A 901 -27.59 19.64 -5.50
CA VAL A 901 -26.68 20.50 -4.72
C VAL A 901 -26.58 21.90 -5.33
N LEU A 902 -26.52 22.05 -6.66
CA LEU A 902 -26.48 23.36 -7.30
C LEU A 902 -27.84 24.10 -7.22
N ARG A 903 -28.97 23.38 -7.34
CA ARG A 903 -30.32 23.95 -7.11
C ARG A 903 -30.48 24.46 -5.68
N GLY A 904 -30.10 23.65 -4.69
CA GLY A 904 -30.22 23.95 -3.26
C GLY A 904 -29.32 25.09 -2.74
N ILE A 905 -28.44 25.64 -3.58
CA ILE A 905 -27.65 26.85 -3.29
C ILE A 905 -28.05 28.05 -4.15
N GLY A 906 -29.12 27.96 -4.94
CA GLY A 906 -29.62 29.06 -5.77
C GLY A 906 -29.01 29.19 -7.18
N VAL A 907 -28.34 28.16 -7.72
CA VAL A 907 -27.91 28.19 -9.13
C VAL A 907 -29.12 28.00 -10.06
N PRO A 908 -29.37 28.90 -11.04
CA PRO A 908 -30.46 28.75 -12.00
C PRO A 908 -30.33 27.48 -12.85
N GLU A 909 -31.46 26.82 -13.15
CA GLU A 909 -31.47 25.57 -13.93
C GLU A 909 -30.81 25.75 -15.32
N SER A 910 -30.99 26.91 -15.95
CA SER A 910 -30.31 27.28 -17.21
C SER A 910 -28.78 27.24 -17.10
N ASN A 911 -28.21 27.66 -15.96
CA ASN A 911 -26.78 27.59 -15.68
C ASN A 911 -26.31 26.15 -15.41
N ILE A 912 -27.12 25.32 -14.76
CA ILE A 912 -26.84 23.89 -14.52
C ILE A 912 -26.88 23.09 -15.83
N LEU A 913 -27.87 23.34 -16.69
CA LEU A 913 -27.98 22.71 -18.02
C LEU A 913 -26.88 23.21 -18.97
N MET A 914 -26.49 24.48 -18.90
CA MET A 914 -25.31 24.99 -19.62
C MET A 914 -24.03 24.25 -19.19
N LEU A 915 -23.83 24.03 -17.88
CA LEU A 915 -22.72 23.23 -17.36
C LEU A 915 -22.77 21.79 -17.91
N LEU A 916 -23.93 21.13 -17.84
CA LEU A 916 -24.12 19.76 -18.33
C LEU A 916 -23.79 19.64 -19.84
N ASN A 917 -24.25 20.57 -20.66
CA ASN A 917 -24.04 20.58 -22.12
C ASN A 917 -22.57 20.86 -22.49
N HIS A 918 -21.95 21.85 -21.84
CA HIS A 918 -20.62 22.33 -22.25
C HIS A 918 -19.46 21.59 -21.58
N GLN A 919 -19.65 21.09 -20.36
CA GLN A 919 -18.61 20.43 -19.58
C GLN A 919 -19.26 19.54 -18.50
N PRO A 920 -19.83 18.37 -18.85
CA PRO A 920 -20.63 17.55 -17.91
C PRO A 920 -19.84 17.01 -16.71
N ARG A 921 -18.51 16.85 -16.87
CA ARG A 921 -17.63 16.16 -15.91
C ARG A 921 -17.73 16.59 -14.43
N PRO A 922 -17.93 17.87 -14.05
CA PRO A 922 -18.05 18.27 -12.64
C PRO A 922 -19.29 17.70 -11.95
N LEU A 923 -20.37 17.49 -12.70
CA LEU A 923 -21.62 16.87 -12.22
C LEU A 923 -21.52 15.33 -12.15
N LEU A 924 -20.45 14.74 -12.67
CA LEU A 924 -20.21 13.29 -12.69
C LEU A 924 -19.18 12.84 -11.65
N TYR A 925 -18.72 13.74 -10.77
CA TYR A 925 -17.90 13.40 -9.62
C TYR A 925 -18.75 12.94 -8.43
N ASP A 926 -18.09 12.32 -7.45
CA ASP A 926 -18.65 12.11 -6.12
C ASP A 926 -19.12 13.44 -5.50
N GLN A 927 -20.27 13.39 -4.81
CA GLN A 927 -20.97 14.58 -4.31
C GLN A 927 -20.16 15.37 -3.27
N VAL A 928 -19.28 14.71 -2.49
CA VAL A 928 -18.44 15.39 -1.49
C VAL A 928 -17.53 16.40 -2.18
N ARG A 929 -16.90 16.01 -3.29
CA ARG A 929 -15.99 16.89 -4.05
C ARG A 929 -16.71 18.07 -4.68
N LEU A 930 -17.95 17.91 -5.18
CA LEU A 930 -18.69 19.05 -5.72
C LEU A 930 -19.09 20.02 -4.61
N LYS A 931 -19.53 19.51 -3.44
CA LYS A 931 -19.81 20.33 -2.25
C LYS A 931 -18.58 21.11 -1.78
N GLU A 932 -17.41 20.48 -1.68
CA GLU A 932 -16.14 21.15 -1.35
C GLU A 932 -15.83 22.33 -2.30
N ILE A 933 -16.06 22.14 -3.60
CA ILE A 933 -15.81 23.18 -4.62
C ILE A 933 -16.85 24.31 -4.48
N VAL A 934 -18.14 23.96 -4.35
CA VAL A 934 -19.24 24.92 -4.15
C VAL A 934 -18.99 25.83 -2.96
N GLU A 935 -18.62 25.27 -1.80
CA GLU A 935 -18.34 26.05 -0.59
C GLU A 935 -17.00 26.79 -0.64
N GLU A 936 -16.10 26.44 -1.56
CA GLU A 936 -14.93 27.26 -1.90
C GLU A 936 -15.34 28.49 -2.73
N VAL A 937 -16.16 28.30 -3.76
CA VAL A 937 -16.61 29.37 -4.67
C VAL A 937 -17.49 30.41 -3.95
N LYS A 938 -18.39 29.95 -3.06
CA LYS A 938 -19.13 30.84 -2.15
C LYS A 938 -18.19 31.68 -1.28
N ARG A 939 -17.19 31.06 -0.64
CA ARG A 939 -16.23 31.76 0.24
C ARG A 939 -15.33 32.76 -0.50
N MET A 940 -15.16 32.60 -1.81
CA MET A 940 -14.49 33.58 -2.68
C MET A 940 -15.39 34.78 -3.05
N GLY A 941 -16.67 34.78 -2.66
CA GLY A 941 -17.62 35.85 -2.89
C GLY A 941 -18.22 35.87 -4.31
N PHE A 942 -18.34 34.72 -4.97
CA PHE A 942 -19.07 34.64 -6.24
C PHE A 942 -20.55 34.31 -5.99
N ASP A 943 -21.45 35.15 -6.51
CA ASP A 943 -22.89 34.90 -6.48
C ASP A 943 -23.28 33.71 -7.37
N SER A 944 -23.91 32.72 -6.75
CA SER A 944 -24.48 31.51 -7.34
C SER A 944 -25.54 31.72 -8.41
N SER A 945 -26.23 32.88 -8.45
CA SER A 945 -27.14 33.22 -9.55
C SER A 945 -26.39 33.30 -10.90
N THR A 946 -25.12 33.69 -10.86
CA THR A 946 -24.37 34.12 -12.04
C THR A 946 -23.76 32.98 -12.83
N LYS A 947 -23.67 33.17 -14.15
CA LYS A 947 -22.81 32.35 -15.02
C LYS A 947 -21.35 32.30 -14.56
N LYS A 948 -20.86 33.36 -13.89
CA LYS A 948 -19.48 33.43 -13.37
C LYS A 948 -19.23 32.32 -12.34
N PHE A 949 -20.19 32.02 -11.48
CA PHE A 949 -20.11 30.91 -10.53
C PHE A 949 -19.80 29.58 -11.24
N ILE A 950 -20.51 29.28 -12.33
CA ILE A 950 -20.28 28.09 -13.15
C ILE A 950 -18.88 28.10 -13.80
N ASP A 951 -18.41 29.23 -14.33
CA ASP A 951 -17.05 29.34 -14.88
C ASP A 951 -15.98 29.03 -13.82
N VAL A 952 -16.18 29.46 -12.56
CA VAL A 952 -15.29 29.15 -11.43
C VAL A 952 -15.39 27.66 -11.04
N VAL A 953 -16.59 27.10 -10.93
CA VAL A 953 -16.79 25.67 -10.62
C VAL A 953 -16.14 24.79 -11.70
N ILE A 954 -16.25 25.15 -12.98
CA ILE A 954 -15.55 24.48 -14.09
C ILE A 954 -14.02 24.58 -13.93
N ALA A 955 -13.49 25.77 -13.64
CA ALA A 955 -12.06 25.96 -13.44
C ALA A 955 -11.55 25.09 -12.27
N LEU A 956 -12.12 25.22 -11.07
CA LEU A 956 -11.65 24.52 -9.87
C LEU A 956 -11.84 23.00 -9.96
N SER A 957 -12.94 22.51 -10.53
CA SER A 957 -13.20 21.07 -10.70
C SER A 957 -12.29 20.37 -11.72
N SER A 958 -11.66 21.14 -12.61
CA SER A 958 -10.66 20.62 -13.55
C SER A 958 -9.32 20.30 -12.88
N MET A 959 -9.07 20.85 -11.69
CA MET A 959 -7.77 20.82 -11.02
C MET A 959 -7.88 20.46 -9.53
N SER A 960 -6.88 20.81 -8.72
CA SER A 960 -6.90 20.71 -7.26
C SER A 960 -6.48 22.05 -6.64
N LYS A 961 -6.77 22.31 -5.36
CA LYS A 961 -6.29 23.52 -4.65
C LYS A 961 -4.76 23.65 -4.78
N SER A 962 -4.07 22.52 -4.63
CA SER A 962 -2.65 22.30 -4.94
C SER A 962 -2.22 22.84 -6.33
N THR A 963 -2.99 22.54 -7.37
CA THR A 963 -2.74 23.02 -8.74
C THR A 963 -3.08 24.50 -8.93
N LEU A 964 -4.08 25.03 -8.20
CA LEU A 964 -4.45 26.45 -8.24
C LEU A 964 -3.33 27.32 -7.67
N GLU A 965 -2.82 26.97 -6.48
CA GLU A 965 -1.70 27.69 -5.84
C GLU A 965 -0.44 27.71 -6.73
N LYS A 966 -0.12 26.62 -7.44
CA LYS A 966 0.99 26.61 -8.40
C LYS A 966 0.82 27.61 -9.54
N LYS A 967 -0.42 27.91 -9.95
CA LYS A 967 -0.69 28.91 -10.98
C LYS A 967 -0.59 30.32 -10.40
N PHE A 968 -1.09 30.54 -9.17
CA PHE A 968 -0.83 31.80 -8.44
C PHE A 968 0.69 32.04 -8.32
N ASP A 969 1.48 31.03 -7.95
CA ASP A 969 2.95 31.12 -7.90
C ASP A 969 3.59 31.44 -9.27
N VAL A 970 3.07 30.89 -10.38
CA VAL A 970 3.54 31.25 -11.73
C VAL A 970 3.20 32.70 -12.05
N TYR A 971 2.02 33.21 -11.72
CA TYR A 971 1.68 34.63 -11.93
C TYR A 971 2.52 35.56 -11.02
N ARG A 972 2.74 35.20 -9.75
CA ARG A 972 3.66 35.90 -8.83
C ARG A 972 5.07 35.98 -9.40
N ARG A 973 5.57 34.90 -10.03
CA ARG A 973 6.88 34.87 -10.72
C ARG A 973 6.96 35.77 -11.96
N TRP A 974 5.82 36.15 -12.56
CA TRP A 974 5.74 37.16 -13.61
C TRP A 974 5.41 38.56 -13.06
N GLY A 975 5.52 38.78 -11.75
CA GLY A 975 5.35 40.09 -11.13
C GLY A 975 3.90 40.53 -10.92
N TRP A 976 2.91 39.63 -11.03
CA TRP A 976 1.54 39.95 -10.62
C TRP A 976 1.45 39.93 -9.10
N SER A 977 0.87 40.99 -8.52
CA SER A 977 0.48 41.01 -7.10
C SER A 977 -0.66 40.01 -6.82
N ASP A 978 -0.82 39.61 -5.55
CA ASP A 978 -1.94 38.74 -5.16
C ASP A 978 -3.31 39.40 -5.46
N GLN A 979 -3.41 40.73 -5.36
CA GLN A 979 -4.59 41.47 -5.80
C GLN A 979 -4.84 41.30 -7.31
N GLU A 980 -3.83 41.52 -8.15
CA GLU A 980 -3.98 41.35 -9.61
C GLU A 980 -4.32 39.91 -10.00
N ILE A 981 -3.80 38.92 -9.28
CA ILE A 981 -4.14 37.50 -9.46
C ILE A 981 -5.63 37.26 -9.12
N HIS A 982 -6.10 37.77 -7.97
CA HIS A 982 -7.50 37.64 -7.56
C HIS A 982 -8.46 38.41 -8.48
N GLU A 983 -8.08 39.60 -8.95
CA GLU A 983 -8.83 40.35 -9.96
C GLU A 983 -8.86 39.64 -11.31
N ALA A 984 -7.71 39.18 -11.81
CA ALA A 984 -7.60 38.43 -13.07
C ALA A 984 -8.44 37.15 -13.04
N PHE A 985 -8.52 36.48 -11.88
CA PHE A 985 -9.36 35.31 -11.64
C PHE A 985 -10.85 35.67 -11.57
N ARG A 986 -11.25 36.70 -10.80
CA ARG A 986 -12.65 37.18 -10.75
C ARG A 986 -13.15 37.63 -12.13
N ARG A 987 -12.30 38.33 -12.88
CA ARG A 987 -12.55 38.81 -14.25
C ARG A 987 -12.70 37.63 -15.22
N TYR A 988 -11.78 36.66 -15.19
CA TYR A 988 -11.80 35.49 -16.09
C TYR A 988 -11.28 34.20 -15.44
N PRO A 989 -12.13 33.41 -14.75
CA PRO A 989 -11.70 32.23 -13.97
C PRO A 989 -10.93 31.17 -14.78
N MET A 990 -11.23 31.10 -16.08
CA MET A 990 -10.60 30.18 -17.02
C MET A 990 -9.12 30.53 -17.36
N CYS A 991 -8.56 31.64 -16.84
CA CYS A 991 -7.11 31.86 -16.84
C CYS A 991 -6.37 30.82 -15.98
N MET A 992 -7.03 30.24 -14.97
CA MET A 992 -6.46 29.15 -14.16
C MET A 992 -6.56 27.79 -14.88
N ALA A 993 -7.41 27.66 -15.90
CA ALA A 993 -7.66 26.39 -16.59
C ALA A 993 -6.60 26.03 -17.67
N VAL A 994 -5.58 26.86 -17.89
CA VAL A 994 -4.45 26.56 -18.79
C VAL A 994 -3.24 25.95 -18.06
N SER A 995 -2.38 25.24 -18.78
CA SER A 995 -1.16 24.64 -18.21
C SER A 995 -0.14 25.71 -17.77
N GLU A 996 0.69 25.38 -16.78
CA GLU A 996 1.77 26.27 -16.32
C GLU A 996 2.75 26.59 -17.45
N ASP A 997 3.10 25.60 -18.28
CA ASP A 997 3.98 25.77 -19.46
C ASP A 997 3.40 26.79 -20.45
N LYS A 998 2.07 26.76 -20.66
CA LYS A 998 1.40 27.70 -21.56
C LYS A 998 1.38 29.12 -20.97
N ILE A 999 1.16 29.26 -19.66
CA ILE A 999 1.25 30.57 -19.00
C ILE A 999 2.68 31.12 -19.18
N MET A 1000 3.71 30.32 -18.85
CA MET A 1000 5.11 30.73 -19.01
C MET A 1000 5.46 31.12 -20.46
N ALA A 1001 5.04 30.33 -21.46
CA ALA A 1001 5.34 30.60 -22.86
C ALA A 1001 4.60 31.82 -23.43
N VAL A 1002 3.37 32.10 -22.98
CA VAL A 1002 2.62 33.31 -23.37
C VAL A 1002 3.20 34.56 -22.68
N MET A 1003 3.55 34.47 -21.40
CA MET A 1003 4.14 35.59 -20.65
C MET A 1003 5.54 35.93 -21.15
N ASP A 1004 6.41 34.93 -21.41
CA ASP A 1004 7.72 35.14 -22.02
C ASP A 1004 7.62 35.84 -23.39
N PHE A 1005 6.68 35.40 -24.23
CA PHE A 1005 6.49 36.05 -25.52
C PHE A 1005 5.96 37.49 -25.39
N LEU A 1006 4.92 37.73 -24.59
CA LEU A 1006 4.32 39.06 -24.48
C LEU A 1006 5.17 40.06 -23.69
N VAL A 1007 5.76 39.63 -22.57
CA VAL A 1007 6.54 40.52 -21.68
C VAL A 1007 7.98 40.65 -22.18
N ASN A 1008 8.71 39.54 -22.34
CA ASN A 1008 10.15 39.61 -22.66
C ASN A 1008 10.42 39.93 -24.15
N LYS A 1009 9.60 39.41 -25.07
CA LYS A 1009 9.87 39.50 -26.53
C LYS A 1009 9.06 40.58 -27.26
N MET A 1010 7.95 41.03 -26.67
CA MET A 1010 7.10 42.10 -27.21
C MET A 1010 7.02 43.34 -26.30
N GLY A 1011 7.63 43.33 -25.11
CA GLY A 1011 7.74 44.50 -24.23
C GLY A 1011 6.45 44.91 -23.50
N TYR A 1012 5.37 44.12 -23.56
CA TYR A 1012 4.12 44.47 -22.87
C TYR A 1012 4.29 44.34 -21.35
N SER A 1013 3.77 45.32 -20.59
CA SER A 1013 3.80 45.26 -19.13
C SER A 1013 2.99 44.08 -18.60
N SER A 1014 3.56 43.33 -17.65
CA SER A 1014 2.91 42.14 -17.08
C SER A 1014 1.54 42.45 -16.44
N THR A 1015 1.40 43.65 -15.87
CA THR A 1015 0.16 44.16 -15.26
C THR A 1015 -0.94 44.45 -16.30
N LEU A 1016 -0.59 44.80 -17.54
CA LEU A 1016 -1.55 44.89 -18.65
C LEU A 1016 -2.07 43.50 -19.05
N VAL A 1017 -1.22 42.47 -18.99
CA VAL A 1017 -1.63 41.07 -19.22
C VAL A 1017 -2.53 40.57 -18.07
N ALA A 1018 -2.27 40.97 -16.82
CA ALA A 1018 -3.14 40.68 -15.68
C ALA A 1018 -4.56 41.27 -15.87
N LYS A 1019 -4.62 42.55 -16.30
CA LYS A 1019 -5.88 43.24 -16.61
C LYS A 1019 -6.65 42.56 -17.75
N GLN A 1020 -5.97 41.87 -18.68
CA GLN A 1020 -6.57 41.20 -19.85
C GLN A 1020 -6.33 39.67 -19.88
N SER A 1021 -6.41 39.01 -18.72
CA SER A 1021 -6.05 37.60 -18.47
C SER A 1021 -6.71 36.54 -19.38
N SER A 1022 -7.77 36.87 -20.14
CA SER A 1022 -8.38 35.98 -21.13
C SER A 1022 -7.48 35.67 -22.32
N ILE A 1023 -6.47 36.50 -22.60
CA ILE A 1023 -5.47 36.28 -23.66
C ILE A 1023 -4.73 34.94 -23.52
N LEU A 1024 -4.48 34.49 -22.28
CA LEU A 1024 -3.78 33.25 -21.95
C LEU A 1024 -4.49 31.99 -22.50
N ARG A 1025 -5.79 32.08 -22.83
CA ARG A 1025 -6.54 30.99 -23.45
C ARG A 1025 -6.28 30.85 -24.96
N GLN A 1026 -5.89 31.92 -25.66
CA GLN A 1026 -5.65 31.91 -27.11
C GLN A 1026 -4.48 30.98 -27.50
N SER A 1027 -4.39 30.52 -28.75
CA SER A 1027 -3.20 29.76 -29.21
C SER A 1027 -1.99 30.70 -29.26
N LEU A 1028 -0.87 30.26 -28.70
CA LEU A 1028 0.37 31.02 -28.78
C LEU A 1028 0.84 31.06 -30.23
N GLU A 1029 0.95 29.89 -30.86
CA GLU A 1029 1.52 29.69 -32.18
C GLU A 1029 0.62 30.24 -33.30
N LYS A 1030 -0.68 29.92 -33.28
CA LYS A 1030 -1.62 30.27 -34.36
C LYS A 1030 -2.29 31.65 -34.21
N ARG A 1031 -2.01 32.41 -33.15
CA ARG A 1031 -2.80 33.63 -32.86
C ARG A 1031 -2.07 34.71 -32.09
N ILE A 1032 -1.36 34.40 -31.01
CA ILE A 1032 -0.64 35.43 -30.25
C ILE A 1032 0.62 35.86 -31.01
N VAL A 1033 1.47 34.91 -31.45
CA VAL A 1033 2.73 35.24 -32.15
C VAL A 1033 2.50 35.99 -33.47
N PRO A 1034 1.69 35.49 -34.44
CA PRO A 1034 1.57 36.14 -35.75
C PRO A 1034 0.97 37.54 -35.65
N ARG A 1035 -0.05 37.73 -34.80
CA ARG A 1035 -0.74 39.02 -34.64
C ARG A 1035 0.06 40.04 -33.84
N ALA A 1036 0.86 39.62 -32.86
CA ALA A 1036 1.72 40.53 -32.10
C ALA A 1036 2.88 41.06 -32.95
N LEU A 1037 3.52 40.19 -33.74
CA LEU A 1037 4.59 40.59 -34.66
C LEU A 1037 4.06 41.54 -35.74
N PHE A 1038 2.89 41.22 -36.32
CA PHE A 1038 2.21 42.09 -37.28
C PHE A 1038 1.81 43.45 -36.68
N ALA A 1039 1.28 43.47 -35.44
CA ALA A 1039 0.94 44.71 -34.75
C ALA A 1039 2.16 45.59 -34.47
N ARG A 1040 3.32 45.00 -34.11
CA ARG A 1040 4.57 45.74 -33.93
C ARG A 1040 5.03 46.41 -35.21
N GLU A 1041 4.85 45.75 -36.36
CA GLU A 1041 5.22 46.32 -37.66
C GLU A 1041 4.29 47.48 -38.09
N LEU A 1042 3.00 47.40 -37.74
CA LEU A 1042 2.08 48.54 -37.92
C LEU A 1042 2.43 49.74 -37.02
N LEU A 1043 3.09 49.52 -35.87
CA LEU A 1043 3.59 50.60 -35.01
C LEU A 1043 4.91 51.19 -35.54
N SER A 1044 5.87 50.37 -35.99
CA SER A 1044 7.16 50.86 -36.53
C SER A 1044 6.99 51.69 -37.80
N GLN A 1045 5.95 51.41 -38.60
CA GLN A 1045 5.63 52.15 -39.82
C GLN A 1045 4.66 53.33 -39.58
N GLY A 1046 4.29 53.61 -38.32
CA GLY A 1046 3.38 54.71 -37.96
C GLY A 1046 1.93 54.56 -38.44
N LEU A 1047 1.58 53.40 -39.02
CA LEU A 1047 0.25 53.13 -39.59
C LEU A 1047 -0.86 53.02 -38.52
N VAL A 1048 -0.48 52.77 -37.26
CA VAL A 1048 -1.35 52.79 -36.07
C VAL A 1048 -0.59 53.38 -34.89
N THR A 1049 -1.28 54.06 -33.97
CA THR A 1049 -0.67 54.72 -32.79
C THR A 1049 -0.67 53.86 -31.51
N ASP A 1050 -1.71 53.06 -31.25
CA ASP A 1050 -1.80 52.11 -30.12
C ASP A 1050 -2.70 50.91 -30.45
N PHE A 1051 -2.48 49.78 -29.76
CA PHE A 1051 -3.32 48.59 -29.84
C PHE A 1051 -3.76 48.07 -28.46
N LYS A 1052 -5.07 48.20 -28.18
CA LYS A 1052 -5.72 47.43 -27.11
C LYS A 1052 -5.60 45.92 -27.40
N LEU A 1053 -4.87 45.17 -26.56
CA LEU A 1053 -4.64 43.72 -26.70
C LEU A 1053 -5.93 42.91 -26.95
N SER A 1054 -7.05 43.34 -26.36
CA SER A 1054 -8.37 42.75 -26.58
C SER A 1054 -8.76 42.72 -28.07
N VAL A 1055 -8.53 43.81 -28.80
CA VAL A 1055 -8.82 43.95 -30.24
C VAL A 1055 -7.86 43.12 -31.09
N LEU A 1056 -6.57 43.03 -30.70
CA LEU A 1056 -5.60 42.18 -31.38
C LEU A 1056 -5.95 40.68 -31.27
N PHE A 1057 -6.22 40.17 -30.07
CA PHE A 1057 -6.20 38.72 -29.84
C PHE A 1057 -7.58 38.05 -29.73
N HIS A 1058 -8.66 38.80 -29.45
CA HIS A 1058 -10.00 38.24 -29.29
C HIS A 1058 -10.91 38.41 -30.52
N THR A 1059 -10.55 39.27 -31.48
CA THR A 1059 -11.25 39.38 -32.77
C THR A 1059 -11.18 38.07 -33.58
N SER A 1060 -12.18 37.78 -34.40
CA SER A 1060 -12.16 36.60 -35.29
C SER A 1060 -11.01 36.70 -36.32
N GLU A 1061 -10.77 35.65 -37.11
CA GLU A 1061 -9.74 35.71 -38.15
C GLU A 1061 -10.13 36.70 -39.25
N LYS A 1062 -11.35 36.56 -39.78
CA LYS A 1062 -11.94 37.51 -40.73
C LYS A 1062 -11.86 38.97 -40.24
N VAL A 1063 -12.36 39.27 -39.04
CA VAL A 1063 -12.40 40.66 -38.52
C VAL A 1063 -11.00 41.25 -38.29
N PHE A 1064 -9.99 40.43 -37.98
CA PHE A 1064 -8.60 40.91 -37.86
C PHE A 1064 -7.98 41.21 -39.23
N VAL A 1065 -8.20 40.31 -40.20
CA VAL A 1065 -7.73 40.48 -41.58
C VAL A 1065 -8.40 41.69 -42.23
N ASP A 1066 -9.72 41.80 -42.18
CA ASP A 1066 -10.49 42.89 -42.77
C ASP A 1066 -10.16 44.26 -42.15
N ARG A 1067 -9.90 44.33 -40.83
CA ARG A 1067 -9.63 45.58 -40.12
C ARG A 1067 -8.18 46.08 -40.26
N PHE A 1068 -7.20 45.17 -40.29
CA PHE A 1068 -5.79 45.51 -40.20
C PHE A 1068 -4.96 45.00 -41.38
N VAL A 1069 -5.06 43.70 -41.70
CA VAL A 1069 -4.15 43.08 -42.69
C VAL A 1069 -4.45 43.54 -44.12
N ASN A 1070 -5.73 43.68 -44.47
CA ASN A 1070 -6.15 44.20 -45.78
C ASN A 1070 -5.88 45.71 -45.94
N LYS A 1071 -5.54 46.43 -44.85
CA LYS A 1071 -5.18 47.85 -44.87
C LYS A 1071 -3.68 48.13 -44.96
N ALA A 1072 -2.85 47.09 -44.81
CA ALA A 1072 -1.41 47.14 -44.99
C ALA A 1072 -0.98 45.98 -45.90
N PRO A 1073 -1.29 46.04 -47.21
CA PRO A 1073 -1.12 44.93 -48.13
C PRO A 1073 0.35 44.45 -48.22
N ASP A 1074 1.32 45.36 -48.07
CA ASP A 1074 2.75 45.05 -48.09
C ASP A 1074 3.17 44.12 -46.93
N LEU A 1075 2.44 44.19 -45.80
CA LEU A 1075 2.63 43.35 -44.63
C LEU A 1075 1.81 42.05 -44.65
N LEU A 1076 0.91 41.86 -45.63
CA LEU A 1076 0.13 40.62 -45.81
C LEU A 1076 1.04 39.40 -45.97
N LYS A 1077 2.20 39.57 -46.62
CA LYS A 1077 3.22 38.53 -46.78
C LYS A 1077 3.79 38.11 -45.43
N LEU A 1078 4.22 39.08 -44.62
CA LEU A 1078 4.74 38.87 -43.26
C LEU A 1078 3.72 38.17 -42.35
N TYR A 1079 2.42 38.51 -42.44
CA TYR A 1079 1.38 37.82 -41.66
C TYR A 1079 1.26 36.33 -42.06
N LYS A 1080 1.18 36.06 -43.37
CA LYS A 1080 1.09 34.68 -43.91
C LYS A 1080 2.32 33.84 -43.58
N GLU A 1081 3.52 34.41 -43.68
CA GLU A 1081 4.78 33.71 -43.37
C GLU A 1081 4.87 33.32 -41.89
N ASN A 1082 4.54 34.23 -40.97
CA ASN A 1082 4.48 33.93 -39.54
C ASN A 1082 3.43 32.85 -39.20
N LEU A 1083 2.28 32.86 -39.89
CA LEU A 1083 1.24 31.87 -39.70
C LEU A 1083 1.68 30.49 -40.21
N ASN A 1084 2.28 30.41 -41.40
CA ASN A 1084 2.84 29.18 -41.98
C ASN A 1084 4.02 28.61 -41.18
N ALA A 1085 4.89 29.47 -40.64
CA ALA A 1085 5.99 29.07 -39.75
C ALA A 1085 5.49 28.46 -38.43
N SER A 1086 4.29 28.82 -37.98
CA SER A 1086 3.63 28.21 -36.81
C SER A 1086 3.16 26.77 -37.08
N GLU A 1087 2.86 26.43 -38.35
CA GLU A 1087 2.33 25.11 -38.74
C GLU A 1087 3.42 24.11 -39.10
N LYS A 1088 4.53 24.55 -39.72
CA LYS A 1088 5.70 23.69 -40.01
C LYS A 1088 6.38 23.09 -38.77
N LYS A 1089 6.11 23.61 -37.55
CA LYS A 1089 6.62 23.06 -36.28
C LYS A 1089 5.77 21.91 -35.71
N ARG A 1090 4.91 21.27 -36.51
CA ARG A 1090 3.96 20.21 -36.07
C ARG A 1090 3.89 18.95 -36.92
N SER A 1091 4.69 18.84 -37.98
CA SER A 1091 4.90 17.60 -38.74
C SER A 1091 5.90 16.69 -38.03
#